data_AF-A0AAJ1VZ83-F1
#
_entry.id   AF-A0AAJ1VZ83-F1
#
_cell.length_a   1.000
_cell.length_b   1.000
_cell.length_c   1.000
_cell.angle_alpha   90.00
_cell.angle_beta   90.00
_cell.angle_gamma   90.00
#
_symmetry.space_group_name_H-M   'P 1'
#
loop_
_entity.id
_entity.type
_entity.pdbx_description
1 polymer ?
#
loop_
_entity_poly.entity_id
_entity_poly.type
_entity_poly.pdbx_seq_one_letter_code
_entity_poly.pdbx_strand_id
1 'polypeptide(L)'
;MENKKIIAMMLTLSMLAAAFAGCLGGDDDEPEPEPEWSLTAAPDVSPVWVESGWDPIIPNLNAGEMCEAIISAMTKTDERDQVVDFTRAYYTSSQGVIGGSGAAVISAVGDLNMAGTTIGLQSGTTSDLYAADNLAAATISAYEDFPSVIAALNNGDVDYAMGDAPVLSLEGDLMVTFSDENFGLAIREGSGELQAALDVAIGAVVASGEYDAIYGAWFDGAVTLADDTTADTATAYPTPSEGSDLTTVLESGDMRLCTDPFYPPFENYDADGNVEGFDADMADAIVDEIAAHYMGTENPMFQAPEPEPSTTTKIGLLNPLTGPIAVYAPPFTWAAQAAIDDLNAAAASVGVDMTFELIEADSGCSGDVAATAAQSLVDAGVVGVAGAACSGASMAANAVLNAAGVVQVSYASTNPGLSDAEAYPGFWRVVPSDAIQGPAMADMATAAGASNPALIHMTNDYGSGLADAFEGAWGTDNLCTKIGYEDTQTDFAAEVQAIADAGCGSVVMVSYSSDGAAIMETMAVLGVSVPTFGADGIADAAWLDDFSVPAAANGVQATKPRAGSSSGDFVDDCSMDETCAGGIYTAETYDAVMMIGSAAMMENGANMASHLNMVGDDFAGASGDHTFLDNGDVAGAGYDICEFVALSSSDIYFNCMEWWSAIDGIQDTPFNGATVKIGFLNPMTGPIAVYAPGFGAAASIALGMMNAAGWSNGLQFEMVMADSGCSGDVAATAAQTLIDAGVVGVVGAACSGATMAANAVLSAAGIPMISYASTNPGLSDAEAYPNFFRVVPSDAIQGPALNDVVTADGGSDVALMFMTNDYGSGFADAFTAAHGADNLCASIGYEETTTDFTSAVQQVMDGNCGSVVLISYAADGAAIVEELAAQGFAGQIFGGDGVAETGLCASMATVDTCAGIVATKPASATPNERSMAFNAVCGAIPDCAGGIYTAEAFDAMIIMGYAVFAGASSPEGTPLGLLIGAVGQGFVGASGVHTFGANGDVGGNGYCVGDFTVTDGAASFDCNRHADVAADGTTTIS
;
A
#
# COMPACT_ATOMS: atom_id res chain seq x y z
N MET A 1 -4.96 -7.46 73.01
CA MET A 1 -4.83 -8.34 74.19
C MET A 1 -4.00 -9.51 73.71
N GLU A 2 -2.70 -9.47 73.99
CA GLU A 2 -2.05 -10.30 75.04
C GLU A 2 -2.05 -11.78 74.66
N ASN A 3 -0.99 -12.58 74.77
CA ASN A 3 0.34 -12.44 75.36
C ASN A 3 1.10 -13.69 74.84
N LYS A 4 2.31 -13.55 74.31
CA LYS A 4 3.56 -13.87 75.01
C LYS A 4 3.61 -15.24 75.74
N LYS A 5 4.56 -16.04 75.26
CA LYS A 5 5.71 -16.58 76.01
C LYS A 5 5.55 -17.87 76.83
N ILE A 6 6.57 -18.72 76.61
CA ILE A 6 7.38 -19.46 77.60
C ILE A 6 6.70 -20.76 78.09
N ILE A 7 7.23 -21.90 77.66
CA ILE A 7 8.31 -22.64 78.34
C ILE A 7 7.88 -23.12 79.74
N ALA A 8 8.00 -24.44 79.89
CA ALA A 8 8.14 -25.19 81.13
C ALA A 8 6.88 -25.41 81.98
N MET A 9 6.41 -26.66 81.97
CA MET A 9 6.29 -27.46 83.19
C MET A 9 6.00 -28.92 82.86
N MET A 10 6.99 -29.80 83.06
CA MET A 10 6.93 -31.05 83.85
C MET A 10 8.20 -31.87 83.55
N LEU A 11 9.29 -31.78 84.34
CA LEU A 11 9.55 -32.49 85.62
C LEU A 11 9.28 -34.00 85.46
N THR A 12 10.24 -34.94 85.59
CA THR A 12 11.21 -35.14 86.69
C THR A 12 12.39 -36.08 86.34
N LEU A 13 13.54 -35.81 86.96
CA LEU A 13 14.77 -36.62 87.10
C LEU A 13 14.59 -38.13 87.37
N SER A 14 15.44 -38.97 86.75
CA SER A 14 16.45 -39.76 87.48
C SER A 14 17.58 -40.29 86.59
N MET A 15 18.82 -39.85 86.85
CA MET A 15 20.03 -40.65 86.70
C MET A 15 19.90 -41.85 87.66
N LEU A 16 20.41 -43.06 87.43
CA LEU A 16 21.83 -43.40 87.30
C LEU A 16 21.94 -44.94 87.22
N ALA A 17 22.74 -45.49 86.29
CA ALA A 17 23.87 -46.38 86.58
C ALA A 17 24.21 -47.32 85.40
N ALA A 18 25.37 -47.07 84.79
CA ALA A 18 26.22 -48.14 84.32
C ALA A 18 26.99 -48.78 85.51
N ALA A 19 27.41 -50.03 85.33
CA ALA A 19 28.40 -50.83 86.09
C ALA A 19 27.89 -51.67 87.29
N PHE A 20 27.82 -53.00 87.14
CA PHE A 20 28.94 -53.93 87.37
C PHE A 20 28.53 -55.39 87.07
N ALA A 21 29.50 -56.18 86.63
CA ALA A 21 29.40 -57.56 86.15
C ALA A 21 29.03 -58.63 87.21
N GLY A 22 28.54 -59.80 86.74
CA GLY A 22 28.98 -61.08 87.29
C GLY A 22 27.98 -62.26 87.32
N CYS A 23 28.19 -63.19 86.37
CA CYS A 23 28.23 -64.66 86.56
C CYS A 23 26.96 -65.52 86.84
N LEU A 24 26.93 -66.66 86.10
CA LEU A 24 26.37 -68.00 86.40
C LEU A 24 24.90 -68.32 86.05
N GLY A 25 24.74 -69.08 84.96
CA GLY A 25 24.19 -70.45 84.97
C GLY A 25 22.68 -70.65 84.92
N GLY A 26 22.25 -71.59 84.06
CA GLY A 26 21.01 -72.37 84.25
C GLY A 26 20.14 -72.51 83.00
N ASP A 27 20.21 -73.70 82.42
CA ASP A 27 19.29 -74.36 81.50
C ASP A 27 17.81 -73.90 81.55
N ASP A 28 17.16 -73.78 80.39
CA ASP A 28 16.12 -74.72 79.94
C ASP A 28 15.37 -74.15 78.71
N ASP A 29 15.07 -75.05 77.78
CA ASP A 29 14.51 -74.88 76.43
C ASP A 29 13.29 -73.95 76.28
N GLU A 30 13.21 -73.21 75.16
CA GLU A 30 12.05 -72.93 74.27
C GLU A 30 12.49 -71.99 73.10
N PRO A 31 11.84 -71.99 71.92
CA PRO A 31 12.48 -71.76 70.61
C PRO A 31 12.74 -70.29 70.26
N GLU A 32 13.89 -70.02 69.60
CA GLU A 32 14.30 -68.70 69.09
C GLU A 32 13.51 -68.31 67.81
N PRO A 33 13.16 -67.01 67.64
CA PRO A 33 12.36 -66.49 66.53
C PRO A 33 13.15 -66.38 65.21
N GLU A 34 12.48 -66.61 64.08
CA GLU A 34 12.98 -66.25 62.75
C GLU A 34 13.37 -64.76 62.72
N PRO A 35 14.44 -64.36 62.00
CA PRO A 35 14.86 -62.97 61.92
C PRO A 35 13.75 -62.12 61.26
N GLU A 36 13.29 -61.07 61.95
CA GLU A 36 12.40 -60.06 61.34
C GLU A 36 13.21 -59.25 60.31
N TRP A 37 12.74 -59.24 59.06
CA TRP A 37 13.29 -58.41 57.99
C TRP A 37 13.13 -56.92 58.34
N SER A 38 14.14 -56.11 57.96
CA SER A 38 14.11 -54.65 58.09
C SER A 38 14.69 -53.99 56.83
N LEU A 39 13.97 -53.02 56.27
CA LEU A 39 14.41 -52.20 55.14
C LEU A 39 15.78 -51.56 55.40
N THR A 40 16.73 -51.73 54.48
CA THR A 40 18.02 -51.00 54.50
C THR A 40 18.01 -49.94 53.41
N ALA A 41 17.35 -48.81 53.68
CA ALA A 41 17.21 -47.74 52.69
C ALA A 41 18.57 -47.14 52.28
N ALA A 42 18.70 -46.83 50.99
CA ALA A 42 19.76 -46.01 50.41
C ALA A 42 19.76 -44.59 51.03
N PRO A 43 20.84 -43.80 50.86
CA PRO A 43 20.88 -42.44 51.38
C PRO A 43 19.96 -41.47 50.63
N ASP A 44 19.58 -41.79 49.39
CA ASP A 44 18.68 -41.03 48.54
C ASP A 44 18.03 -41.95 47.48
N VAL A 45 16.99 -41.46 46.79
CA VAL A 45 16.48 -42.07 45.54
C VAL A 45 16.62 -41.05 44.41
N SER A 46 17.17 -41.47 43.27
CA SER A 46 17.25 -40.63 42.07
C SER A 46 16.60 -41.31 40.87
N PRO A 47 16.01 -40.53 39.95
CA PRO A 47 15.52 -41.07 38.69
C PRO A 47 16.69 -41.50 37.81
N VAL A 48 16.53 -42.64 37.16
CA VAL A 48 17.49 -43.20 36.21
C VAL A 48 16.77 -43.48 34.91
N TRP A 49 17.01 -42.65 33.91
CA TRP A 49 16.37 -42.75 32.60
C TRP A 49 16.86 -43.96 31.81
N VAL A 50 15.92 -44.72 31.24
CA VAL A 50 16.17 -45.88 30.40
C VAL A 50 15.42 -45.69 29.09
N GLU A 51 16.15 -45.42 28.02
CA GLU A 51 15.59 -45.26 26.67
C GLU A 51 14.96 -46.57 26.18
N SER A 52 13.73 -46.46 25.68
CA SER A 52 13.03 -47.51 24.94
C SER A 52 12.15 -46.86 23.88
N GLY A 53 12.22 -47.34 22.64
CA GLY A 53 11.22 -46.92 21.64
C GLY A 53 9.79 -47.23 22.12
N TRP A 54 8.83 -46.48 21.61
CA TRP A 54 7.42 -46.53 22.01
C TRP A 54 6.80 -47.93 21.94
N ASP A 55 6.81 -48.59 20.78
CA ASP A 55 6.15 -49.89 20.58
C ASP A 55 6.58 -50.97 21.59
N PRO A 56 7.88 -51.16 21.90
CA PRO A 56 8.33 -52.15 22.89
C PRO A 56 8.26 -51.69 24.35
N ILE A 57 7.87 -50.45 24.68
CA ILE A 57 8.04 -49.89 26.03
C ILE A 57 7.27 -50.64 27.14
N ILE A 58 6.02 -51.02 26.90
CA ILE A 58 5.21 -51.84 27.84
C ILE A 58 5.75 -53.28 27.95
N PRO A 59 6.05 -54.00 26.83
CA PRO A 59 6.74 -55.29 26.91
C PRO A 59 8.06 -55.23 27.68
N ASN A 60 8.84 -54.18 27.50
CA ASN A 60 10.13 -53.94 28.15
C ASN A 60 9.97 -53.70 29.65
N LEU A 61 8.98 -52.90 30.06
CA LEU A 61 8.55 -52.79 31.44
C LEU A 61 8.24 -54.20 31.95
N ASN A 62 7.24 -54.89 31.42
CA ASN A 62 6.76 -56.19 31.91
C ASN A 62 7.80 -57.33 31.97
N ALA A 63 8.88 -57.24 31.21
CA ALA A 63 10.00 -58.18 31.30
C ALA A 63 10.73 -58.15 32.67
N GLY A 64 10.58 -57.08 33.46
CA GLY A 64 11.01 -57.02 34.87
C GLY A 64 12.45 -56.58 35.10
N GLU A 65 13.25 -56.41 34.05
CA GLU A 65 14.69 -56.13 34.18
C GLU A 65 15.07 -54.70 33.74
N MET A 66 14.24 -54.01 32.97
CA MET A 66 14.58 -52.72 32.35
C MET A 66 14.29 -51.51 33.24
N CYS A 67 13.05 -51.36 33.71
CA CYS A 67 12.59 -50.22 34.52
C CYS A 67 11.51 -50.64 35.54
N GLU A 68 11.27 -49.76 36.51
CA GLU A 68 10.23 -49.90 37.54
C GLU A 68 8.91 -49.22 37.13
N ALA A 69 8.98 -48.12 36.38
CA ALA A 69 7.82 -47.41 35.83
C ALA A 69 8.13 -46.84 34.44
N ILE A 70 7.09 -46.47 33.69
CA ILE A 70 7.17 -45.69 32.44
C ILE A 70 6.60 -44.30 32.71
N ILE A 71 7.31 -43.27 32.26
CA ILE A 71 6.82 -41.88 32.16
C ILE A 71 7.28 -41.34 30.80
N SER A 72 6.32 -41.21 29.89
CA SER A 72 6.53 -40.92 28.46
C SER A 72 5.19 -40.60 27.80
N ALA A 73 4.55 -39.52 28.23
CA ALA A 73 3.24 -39.05 27.76
C ALA A 73 2.17 -40.16 27.60
N MET A 74 2.15 -41.16 28.48
CA MET A 74 1.38 -42.38 28.20
C MET A 74 -0.10 -42.22 28.53
N THR A 75 -0.94 -42.14 27.49
CA THR A 75 -2.40 -42.19 27.66
C THR A 75 -2.85 -43.47 28.35
N LYS A 76 -3.65 -43.30 29.41
CA LYS A 76 -4.38 -44.35 30.11
C LYS A 76 -5.53 -44.85 29.23
N THR A 77 -5.50 -46.14 28.87
CA THR A 77 -6.57 -46.79 28.09
C THR A 77 -6.99 -48.10 28.75
N ASP A 78 -8.25 -48.51 28.54
CA ASP A 78 -8.79 -49.78 29.06
C ASP A 78 -7.99 -51.00 28.55
N GLU A 79 -7.37 -50.91 27.38
CA GLU A 79 -6.50 -51.94 26.81
C GLU A 79 -5.13 -51.99 27.50
N ARG A 80 -4.52 -50.83 27.80
CA ARG A 80 -3.24 -50.79 28.51
C ARG A 80 -3.40 -51.19 29.97
N ASP A 81 -4.50 -50.80 30.62
CA ASP A 81 -4.83 -51.15 32.01
C ASP A 81 -5.04 -52.67 32.24
N GLN A 82 -5.15 -53.47 31.15
CA GLN A 82 -5.19 -54.94 31.24
C GLN A 82 -3.81 -55.60 31.34
N VAL A 83 -2.72 -54.84 31.15
CA VAL A 83 -1.35 -55.39 31.08
C VAL A 83 -0.34 -54.60 31.92
N VAL A 84 -0.71 -53.42 32.41
CA VAL A 84 0.04 -52.58 33.35
C VAL A 84 -0.96 -51.93 34.31
N ASP A 85 -0.53 -51.62 35.53
CA ASP A 85 -1.29 -50.77 36.44
C ASP A 85 -0.92 -49.29 36.16
N PHE A 86 -1.86 -48.36 36.25
CA PHE A 86 -1.59 -46.92 36.11
C PHE A 86 -1.68 -46.17 37.44
N THR A 87 -0.83 -45.16 37.63
CA THR A 87 -1.03 -44.15 38.67
C THR A 87 -2.25 -43.28 38.37
N ARG A 88 -2.63 -42.42 39.32
CA ARG A 88 -3.41 -41.20 39.04
C ARG A 88 -2.76 -40.40 37.91
N ALA A 89 -3.56 -39.63 37.18
CA ALA A 89 -3.07 -38.80 36.11
C ALA A 89 -2.08 -37.75 36.62
N TYR A 90 -1.04 -37.51 35.83
CA TYR A 90 -0.10 -36.40 36.02
C TYR A 90 -0.22 -35.33 34.92
N TYR A 91 -0.92 -35.62 33.82
CA TYR A 91 -1.26 -34.63 32.79
C TYR A 91 -2.57 -35.00 32.10
N THR A 92 -3.27 -34.01 31.54
CA THR A 92 -4.41 -34.21 30.65
C THR A 92 -4.15 -33.51 29.33
N SER A 93 -4.06 -34.30 28.25
CA SER A 93 -3.83 -33.88 26.87
C SER A 93 -5.14 -33.87 26.08
N SER A 94 -5.12 -33.27 24.90
CA SER A 94 -6.09 -33.52 23.83
C SER A 94 -5.33 -33.96 22.59
N GLN A 95 -5.90 -34.85 21.77
CA GLN A 95 -5.37 -35.14 20.44
C GLN A 95 -5.63 -33.98 19.47
N GLY A 96 -4.79 -33.83 18.44
CA GLY A 96 -4.84 -32.73 17.48
C GLY A 96 -4.53 -33.14 16.04
N VAL A 97 -4.69 -32.18 15.13
CA VAL A 97 -4.31 -32.31 13.71
C VAL A 97 -3.68 -31.02 13.20
N ILE A 98 -2.58 -31.14 12.47
CA ILE A 98 -1.99 -30.07 11.64
C ILE A 98 -1.96 -30.51 10.17
N GLY A 99 -1.97 -29.55 9.24
CA GLY A 99 -1.90 -29.80 7.80
C GLY A 99 -0.58 -29.35 7.18
N GLY A 100 -0.10 -30.10 6.19
CA GLY A 100 1.07 -29.71 5.39
C GLY A 100 0.78 -28.57 4.41
N SER A 101 1.80 -28.11 3.70
CA SER A 101 1.65 -27.02 2.72
C SER A 101 0.60 -27.35 1.65
N GLY A 102 -0.42 -26.49 1.52
CA GLY A 102 -1.53 -26.67 0.59
C GLY A 102 -2.62 -27.65 1.04
N ALA A 103 -2.53 -28.20 2.26
CA ALA A 103 -3.58 -29.04 2.83
C ALA A 103 -4.89 -28.25 3.03
N ALA A 104 -6.03 -28.90 2.78
CA ALA A 104 -7.32 -28.26 2.96
C ALA A 104 -7.62 -28.04 4.46
N VAL A 105 -8.16 -26.87 4.81
CA VAL A 105 -8.61 -26.59 6.18
C VAL A 105 -9.76 -27.52 6.55
N ILE A 106 -9.66 -28.16 7.71
CA ILE A 106 -10.69 -29.03 8.29
C ILE A 106 -11.35 -28.37 9.51
N SER A 107 -12.58 -28.79 9.81
CA SER A 107 -13.38 -28.24 10.92
C SER A 107 -13.71 -29.28 12.00
N ALA A 108 -13.54 -30.56 11.67
CA ALA A 108 -13.58 -31.67 12.61
C ALA A 108 -12.61 -32.76 12.15
N VAL A 109 -12.06 -33.54 13.08
CA VAL A 109 -11.16 -34.68 12.74
C VAL A 109 -11.83 -35.69 11.78
N GLY A 110 -13.16 -35.82 11.84
CA GLY A 110 -13.91 -36.69 10.92
C GLY A 110 -13.88 -36.25 9.45
N ASP A 111 -13.53 -34.99 9.16
CA ASP A 111 -13.37 -34.48 7.79
C ASP A 111 -12.20 -35.17 7.06
N LEU A 112 -11.24 -35.73 7.81
CA LEU A 112 -10.11 -36.49 7.29
C LEU A 112 -10.52 -37.87 6.73
N ASN A 113 -11.72 -38.37 7.01
CA ASN A 113 -12.18 -39.68 6.55
C ASN A 113 -12.59 -39.66 5.06
N MET A 114 -11.64 -39.33 4.18
CA MET A 114 -11.85 -39.13 2.76
C MET A 114 -10.82 -39.90 1.93
N ALA A 115 -11.30 -40.50 0.83
CA ALA A 115 -10.42 -41.18 -0.12
C ALA A 115 -9.47 -40.19 -0.80
N GLY A 116 -8.16 -40.46 -0.71
CA GLY A 116 -7.10 -39.61 -1.25
C GLY A 116 -6.38 -38.78 -0.20
N THR A 117 -6.92 -38.69 1.03
CA THR A 117 -6.23 -38.07 2.17
C THR A 117 -5.20 -39.03 2.76
N THR A 118 -4.00 -38.53 3.03
CA THR A 118 -2.89 -39.25 3.67
C THR A 118 -2.59 -38.62 5.03
N ILE A 119 -2.43 -39.46 6.07
CA ILE A 119 -2.27 -39.00 7.46
C ILE A 119 -1.06 -39.71 8.06
N GLY A 120 -0.10 -38.93 8.56
CA GLY A 120 1.03 -39.42 9.34
C GLY A 120 0.70 -39.43 10.82
N LEU A 121 1.09 -40.49 11.51
CA LEU A 121 0.99 -40.61 12.97
C LEU A 121 2.03 -41.63 13.48
N GLN A 122 2.33 -41.61 14.78
CA GLN A 122 3.22 -42.60 15.39
C GLN A 122 2.44 -43.90 15.70
N SER A 123 3.03 -45.04 15.34
CA SER A 123 2.48 -46.39 15.56
C SER A 123 2.18 -46.63 17.04
N GLY A 124 1.10 -47.34 17.36
CA GLY A 124 0.81 -47.77 18.73
C GLY A 124 0.33 -46.68 19.69
N THR A 125 0.16 -45.44 19.21
CA THR A 125 -0.42 -44.30 19.96
C THR A 125 -1.95 -44.35 19.95
N THR A 126 -2.60 -43.53 20.78
CA THR A 126 -4.06 -43.37 20.75
C THR A 126 -4.56 -42.71 19.47
N SER A 127 -3.74 -41.90 18.81
CA SER A 127 -3.99 -41.36 17.47
C SER A 127 -4.07 -42.47 16.42
N ASP A 128 -3.17 -43.46 16.47
CA ASP A 128 -3.19 -44.66 15.60
C ASP A 128 -4.50 -45.45 15.79
N LEU A 129 -4.86 -45.72 17.05
CA LEU A 129 -6.10 -46.42 17.39
C LEU A 129 -7.33 -45.64 16.90
N TYR A 130 -7.36 -44.32 17.12
CA TYR A 130 -8.46 -43.47 16.66
C TYR A 130 -8.59 -43.50 15.14
N ALA A 131 -7.48 -43.37 14.42
CA ALA A 131 -7.44 -43.39 12.97
C ALA A 131 -7.92 -44.74 12.42
N ALA A 132 -7.47 -45.85 13.01
CA ALA A 132 -7.91 -47.20 12.64
C ALA A 132 -9.42 -47.41 12.80
N ASP A 133 -10.02 -46.86 13.86
CA ASP A 133 -11.45 -47.04 14.16
C ASP A 133 -12.36 -46.06 13.40
N ASN A 134 -11.87 -44.86 13.09
CA ASN A 134 -12.73 -43.75 12.64
C ASN A 134 -12.42 -43.24 11.22
N LEU A 135 -11.22 -43.48 10.68
CA LEU A 135 -10.73 -42.86 9.43
C LEU A 135 -10.46 -43.88 8.31
N ALA A 136 -11.29 -44.91 8.22
CA ALA A 136 -11.10 -46.05 7.31
C ALA A 136 -11.05 -45.72 5.81
N ALA A 137 -11.45 -44.51 5.37
CA ALA A 137 -11.34 -44.05 3.99
C ALA A 137 -10.04 -43.30 3.68
N ALA A 138 -9.31 -42.84 4.70
CA ALA A 138 -7.99 -42.22 4.56
C ALA A 138 -6.88 -43.27 4.42
N THR A 139 -5.70 -42.84 3.98
CA THR A 139 -4.48 -43.65 3.98
C THR A 139 -3.64 -43.28 5.20
N ILE A 140 -3.52 -44.22 6.15
CA ILE A 140 -2.72 -44.02 7.37
C ILE A 140 -1.29 -44.49 7.15
N SER A 141 -0.34 -43.60 7.42
CA SER A 141 1.10 -43.87 7.43
C SER A 141 1.57 -43.84 8.88
N ALA A 142 1.71 -45.02 9.48
CA ALA A 142 2.22 -45.17 10.85
C ALA A 142 3.75 -45.23 10.84
N TYR A 143 4.38 -44.38 11.64
CA TYR A 143 5.84 -44.27 11.79
C TYR A 143 6.29 -44.80 13.15
N GLU A 144 7.58 -45.18 13.26
CA GLU A 144 8.16 -45.73 14.51
C GLU A 144 8.28 -44.66 15.61
N ASP A 145 8.62 -43.44 15.21
CA ASP A 145 8.82 -42.28 16.09
C ASP A 145 8.10 -41.03 15.54
N PHE A 146 7.84 -40.05 16.40
CA PHE A 146 7.13 -38.83 16.04
C PHE A 146 7.92 -37.88 15.12
N PRO A 147 9.25 -37.69 15.27
CA PRO A 147 10.03 -36.90 14.30
C PRO A 147 9.87 -37.37 12.85
N SER A 148 9.76 -38.69 12.63
CA SER A 148 9.48 -39.27 11.31
C SER A 148 8.11 -38.87 10.77
N VAL A 149 7.11 -38.64 11.63
CA VAL A 149 5.77 -38.14 11.24
C VAL A 149 5.89 -36.72 10.68
N ILE A 150 6.59 -35.84 11.39
CA ILE A 150 6.79 -34.43 11.00
C ILE A 150 7.64 -34.32 9.75
N ALA A 151 8.71 -35.12 9.63
CA ALA A 151 9.53 -35.17 8.42
C ALA A 151 8.69 -35.59 7.19
N ALA A 152 7.79 -36.56 7.35
CA ALA A 152 6.89 -36.97 6.28
C ALA A 152 5.88 -35.86 5.89
N LEU A 153 5.38 -35.10 6.86
CA LEU A 153 4.50 -33.95 6.60
C LEU A 153 5.22 -32.88 5.79
N ASN A 154 6.44 -32.51 6.21
CA ASN A 154 7.24 -31.47 5.59
C ASN A 154 7.71 -31.86 4.18
N ASN A 155 7.99 -33.15 3.94
CA ASN A 155 8.33 -33.68 2.62
C ASN A 155 7.11 -33.82 1.69
N GLY A 156 5.89 -33.62 2.19
CA GLY A 156 4.64 -33.83 1.44
C GLY A 156 4.31 -35.31 1.20
N ASP A 157 4.90 -36.22 1.99
CA ASP A 157 4.60 -37.66 1.95
C ASP A 157 3.24 -37.98 2.62
N VAL A 158 2.77 -37.09 3.50
CA VAL A 158 1.42 -37.10 4.09
C VAL A 158 0.80 -35.70 4.04
N ASP A 159 -0.53 -35.61 3.94
CA ASP A 159 -1.27 -34.34 3.89
C ASP A 159 -1.47 -33.73 5.30
N TYR A 160 -1.63 -34.59 6.32
CA TYR A 160 -1.89 -34.18 7.70
C TYR A 160 -1.06 -35.01 8.69
N ALA A 161 -0.72 -34.41 9.83
CA ALA A 161 -0.14 -35.13 10.98
C ALA A 161 -1.13 -35.15 12.15
N MET A 162 -1.15 -36.26 12.89
CA MET A 162 -2.04 -36.51 14.02
C MET A 162 -1.25 -37.03 15.23
N GLY A 163 -1.56 -36.50 16.41
CA GLY A 163 -0.80 -36.71 17.64
C GLY A 163 -1.34 -35.85 18.78
N ASP A 164 -0.64 -35.81 19.90
CA ASP A 164 -0.99 -34.92 21.01
C ASP A 164 -0.90 -33.45 20.60
N ALA A 165 -1.92 -32.67 20.97
CA ALA A 165 -2.05 -31.28 20.57
C ALA A 165 -0.85 -30.41 21.00
N PRO A 166 -0.29 -30.54 22.22
CA PRO A 166 0.91 -29.77 22.59
C PRO A 166 2.11 -30.07 21.70
N VAL A 167 2.34 -31.33 21.35
CA VAL A 167 3.46 -31.74 20.47
C VAL A 167 3.25 -31.17 19.06
N LEU A 168 2.04 -31.33 18.52
CA LEU A 168 1.70 -30.81 17.20
C LEU A 168 1.78 -29.28 17.11
N SER A 169 1.46 -28.56 18.19
CA SER A 169 1.49 -27.10 18.22
C SER A 169 2.89 -26.50 18.12
N LEU A 170 3.94 -27.29 18.37
CA LEU A 170 5.32 -26.89 18.13
C LEU A 170 5.68 -26.91 16.64
N GLU A 171 4.92 -27.65 15.84
CA GLU A 171 5.24 -27.95 14.43
C GLU A 171 4.31 -27.23 13.44
N GLY A 172 3.17 -26.73 13.90
CA GLY A 172 2.26 -25.94 13.08
C GLY A 172 0.94 -25.58 13.76
N ASP A 173 0.11 -24.83 13.04
CA ASP A 173 -1.21 -24.40 13.54
C ASP A 173 -2.16 -25.59 13.68
N LEU A 174 -2.60 -25.84 14.92
CA LEU A 174 -3.65 -26.83 15.22
C LEU A 174 -4.94 -26.48 14.48
N MET A 175 -5.34 -27.31 13.53
CA MET A 175 -6.59 -27.15 12.79
C MET A 175 -7.81 -27.52 13.65
N VAL A 176 -7.70 -28.64 14.36
CA VAL A 176 -8.74 -29.18 15.25
C VAL A 176 -8.10 -29.96 16.39
N THR A 177 -8.76 -29.96 17.55
CA THR A 177 -8.47 -30.87 18.65
C THR A 177 -9.65 -31.82 18.89
N PHE A 178 -9.37 -33.01 19.42
CA PHE A 178 -10.35 -34.05 19.70
C PHE A 178 -9.80 -34.98 20.81
N SER A 179 -10.67 -35.75 21.46
CA SER A 179 -10.29 -36.75 22.49
C SER A 179 -9.43 -36.18 23.64
N ASP A 180 -10.05 -35.82 24.76
CA ASP A 180 -9.31 -35.51 25.99
C ASP A 180 -8.82 -36.80 26.65
N GLU A 181 -7.53 -36.84 26.98
CA GLU A 181 -6.80 -38.04 27.38
C GLU A 181 -5.96 -37.78 28.62
N ASN A 182 -5.96 -38.72 29.57
CA ASN A 182 -5.18 -38.61 30.79
C ASN A 182 -3.88 -39.42 30.69
N PHE A 183 -2.76 -38.81 31.03
CA PHE A 183 -1.46 -39.47 31.10
C PHE A 183 -1.18 -39.95 32.52
N GLY A 184 -0.73 -41.20 32.66
CA GLY A 184 -0.36 -41.80 33.94
C GLY A 184 0.94 -42.57 33.84
N LEU A 185 1.66 -42.72 34.96
CA LEU A 185 2.83 -43.60 34.98
C LEU A 185 2.33 -45.04 34.90
N ALA A 186 2.83 -45.80 33.93
CA ALA A 186 2.55 -47.22 33.82
C ALA A 186 3.56 -48.02 34.64
N ILE A 187 3.07 -48.97 35.42
CA ILE A 187 3.86 -49.84 36.28
C ILE A 187 3.41 -51.29 36.08
N ARG A 188 4.26 -52.22 36.51
CA ARG A 188 4.01 -53.65 36.34
C ARG A 188 2.81 -54.10 37.19
N GLU A 189 1.97 -54.99 36.64
CA GLU A 189 0.88 -55.58 37.41
C GLU A 189 1.40 -56.25 38.69
N GLY A 190 0.80 -55.92 39.82
CA GLY A 190 1.17 -56.47 41.13
C GLY A 190 2.18 -55.65 41.92
N SER A 191 2.65 -54.52 41.39
CA SER A 191 3.54 -53.55 42.06
C SER A 191 2.77 -52.53 42.92
N GLY A 192 1.71 -52.95 43.61
CA GLY A 192 0.76 -52.05 44.27
C GLY A 192 1.34 -51.15 45.37
N GLU A 193 2.45 -51.55 46.03
CA GLU A 193 3.17 -50.66 46.95
C GLU A 193 3.88 -49.51 46.22
N LEU A 194 4.48 -49.78 45.06
CA LEU A 194 5.12 -48.75 44.25
C LEU A 194 4.07 -47.81 43.64
N GLN A 195 2.97 -48.37 43.13
CA GLN A 195 1.82 -47.58 42.66
C GLN A 195 1.32 -46.59 43.71
N ALA A 196 1.07 -47.09 44.92
CA ALA A 196 0.52 -46.29 46.00
C ALA A 196 1.51 -45.20 46.46
N ALA A 197 2.82 -45.45 46.38
CA ALA A 197 3.83 -44.44 46.65
C ALA A 197 3.83 -43.34 45.57
N LEU A 198 3.79 -43.72 44.29
CA LEU A 198 3.74 -42.77 43.15
C LEU A 198 2.44 -41.94 43.16
N ASP A 199 1.29 -42.55 43.44
CA ASP A 199 0.00 -41.85 43.53
C ASP A 199 0.00 -40.73 44.58
N VAL A 200 0.61 -41.02 45.73
CA VAL A 200 0.70 -40.07 46.84
C VAL A 200 1.71 -38.98 46.53
N ALA A 201 2.83 -39.32 45.88
CA ALA A 201 3.85 -38.37 45.44
C ALA A 201 3.32 -37.39 44.38
N ILE A 202 2.64 -37.87 43.33
CA ILE A 202 1.96 -37.00 42.34
C ILE A 202 0.97 -36.05 43.04
N GLY A 203 0.21 -36.56 44.02
CA GLY A 203 -0.69 -35.74 44.82
C GLY A 203 0.03 -34.67 45.66
N ALA A 204 1.23 -34.96 46.13
CA ALA A 204 2.06 -34.03 46.91
C ALA A 204 2.65 -32.92 46.04
N VAL A 205 3.19 -33.26 44.85
CA VAL A 205 3.69 -32.30 43.84
C VAL A 205 2.59 -31.31 43.41
N VAL A 206 1.36 -31.80 43.23
CA VAL A 206 0.21 -30.93 42.93
C VAL A 206 -0.16 -30.07 44.14
N ALA A 207 -0.17 -30.61 45.35
CA ALA A 207 -0.58 -29.89 46.56
C ALA A 207 0.45 -28.84 47.03
N SER A 208 1.72 -29.02 46.70
CA SER A 208 2.81 -28.07 47.02
C SER A 208 2.79 -26.83 46.12
N GLY A 209 2.12 -26.91 44.96
CA GLY A 209 2.16 -25.89 43.90
C GLY A 209 3.38 -26.01 42.99
N GLU A 210 4.18 -27.05 43.16
CA GLU A 210 5.33 -27.38 42.32
C GLU A 210 4.91 -27.79 40.91
N TYR A 211 3.81 -28.54 40.81
CA TYR A 211 3.18 -28.87 39.53
C TYR A 211 2.93 -27.63 38.68
N ASP A 212 2.38 -26.55 39.27
CA ASP A 212 2.09 -25.32 38.52
C ASP A 212 3.38 -24.65 38.00
N ALA A 213 4.49 -24.81 38.72
CA ALA A 213 5.79 -24.28 38.31
C ALA A 213 6.40 -25.11 37.17
N ILE A 214 6.32 -26.44 37.25
CA ILE A 214 6.75 -27.36 36.19
C ILE A 214 5.90 -27.15 34.94
N TYR A 215 4.58 -27.11 35.09
CA TYR A 215 3.65 -26.86 33.98
C TYR A 215 3.94 -25.52 33.30
N GLY A 216 4.16 -24.45 34.07
CA GLY A 216 4.47 -23.12 33.54
C GLY A 216 5.85 -22.99 32.90
N ALA A 217 6.75 -23.97 33.07
CA ALA A 217 8.04 -24.00 32.36
C ALA A 217 7.91 -24.58 30.94
N TRP A 218 6.92 -25.45 30.70
CA TRP A 218 6.79 -26.21 29.45
C TRP A 218 5.54 -25.86 28.63
N PHE A 219 4.53 -25.26 29.24
CA PHE A 219 3.25 -24.97 28.59
C PHE A 219 2.74 -23.56 28.89
N ASP A 220 2.18 -22.93 27.86
CA ASP A 220 1.42 -21.70 27.99
C ASP A 220 -0.05 -21.95 28.35
N GLY A 221 -0.63 -21.05 29.14
CA GLY A 221 -2.06 -21.04 29.46
C GLY A 221 -2.42 -21.66 30.81
N ALA A 222 -3.67 -22.12 30.94
CA ALA A 222 -4.18 -22.65 32.20
C ALA A 222 -3.84 -24.14 32.34
N VAL A 223 -3.44 -24.56 33.54
CA VAL A 223 -3.21 -25.95 33.91
C VAL A 223 -4.38 -26.85 33.49
N THR A 224 -4.09 -27.93 32.76
CA THR A 224 -5.08 -28.84 32.18
C THR A 224 -5.36 -30.11 33.00
N LEU A 225 -4.65 -30.36 34.12
CA LEU A 225 -4.74 -31.60 34.88
C LEU A 225 -6.15 -31.89 35.44
N ALA A 226 -6.81 -32.92 34.90
CA ALA A 226 -8.06 -33.45 35.42
C ALA A 226 -7.80 -34.43 36.59
N ASP A 227 -8.54 -34.26 37.68
CA ASP A 227 -8.50 -35.21 38.81
C ASP A 227 -9.27 -36.50 38.45
N ASP A 228 -8.53 -37.58 38.17
CA ASP A 228 -9.05 -38.90 37.83
C ASP A 228 -9.00 -39.90 39.00
N THR A 229 -8.78 -39.41 40.23
CA THR A 229 -8.65 -40.27 41.41
C THR A 229 -9.94 -41.05 41.69
N THR A 230 -9.77 -42.29 42.13
CA THR A 230 -10.88 -43.19 42.51
C THR A 230 -10.84 -43.52 44.01
N ALA A 231 -11.79 -44.31 44.48
CA ALA A 231 -11.77 -44.81 45.86
C ALA A 231 -10.57 -45.72 46.17
N ASP A 232 -9.93 -46.27 45.12
CA ASP A 232 -8.80 -47.18 45.20
C ASP A 232 -7.44 -46.46 45.08
N THR A 233 -7.43 -45.16 44.70
CA THR A 233 -6.21 -44.35 44.67
C THR A 233 -5.67 -44.11 46.08
N ALA A 234 -4.37 -44.35 46.27
CA ALA A 234 -3.75 -44.22 47.58
C ALA A 234 -3.72 -42.75 48.06
N THR A 235 -3.95 -42.56 49.35
CA THR A 235 -3.95 -41.23 50.01
C THR A 235 -2.92 -41.10 51.12
N ALA A 236 -2.12 -42.15 51.33
CA ALA A 236 -1.01 -42.18 52.26
C ALA A 236 0.04 -43.18 51.77
N TYR A 237 1.32 -42.82 51.94
CA TYR A 237 2.45 -43.66 51.58
C TYR A 237 2.36 -45.05 52.25
N PRO A 238 2.56 -46.14 51.49
CA PRO A 238 2.51 -47.50 52.04
C PRO A 238 3.73 -47.83 52.90
N THR A 239 3.60 -48.80 53.80
CA THR A 239 4.75 -49.39 54.50
C THR A 239 5.42 -50.43 53.59
N PRO A 240 6.72 -50.33 53.27
CA PRO A 240 7.40 -51.28 52.38
C PRO A 240 7.45 -52.70 52.96
N SER A 241 7.25 -53.71 52.12
CA SER A 241 7.37 -55.13 52.48
C SER A 241 8.58 -55.83 51.82
N GLU A 242 9.06 -56.91 52.46
CA GLU A 242 10.23 -57.67 51.98
C GLU A 242 9.99 -58.18 50.55
N GLY A 243 10.85 -57.75 49.62
CA GLY A 243 10.83 -58.18 48.22
C GLY A 243 9.81 -57.47 47.31
N SER A 244 9.19 -56.37 47.75
CA SER A 244 8.38 -55.53 46.87
C SER A 244 9.24 -54.65 45.94
N ASP A 245 8.65 -54.18 44.84
CA ASP A 245 9.33 -53.27 43.91
C ASP A 245 9.67 -51.93 44.57
N LEU A 246 8.79 -51.44 45.46
CA LEU A 246 9.08 -50.25 46.28
C LEU A 246 10.30 -50.47 47.17
N THR A 247 10.41 -51.62 47.84
CA THR A 247 11.62 -51.96 48.61
C THR A 247 12.86 -52.00 47.71
N THR A 248 12.75 -52.50 46.49
CA THR A 248 13.87 -52.56 45.53
C THR A 248 14.37 -51.16 45.17
N VAL A 249 13.47 -50.22 44.88
CA VAL A 249 13.82 -48.81 44.64
C VAL A 249 14.48 -48.20 45.88
N LEU A 250 13.86 -48.37 47.05
CA LEU A 250 14.35 -47.76 48.30
C LEU A 250 15.70 -48.32 48.77
N GLU A 251 16.02 -49.59 48.51
CA GLU A 251 17.31 -50.19 48.86
C GLU A 251 18.41 -49.91 47.83
N SER A 252 18.05 -49.78 46.55
CA SER A 252 19.01 -49.44 45.49
C SER A 252 19.37 -47.96 45.46
N GLY A 253 18.39 -47.09 45.74
CA GLY A 253 18.51 -45.64 45.55
C GLY A 253 18.30 -45.19 44.11
N ASP A 254 17.91 -46.10 43.21
CA ASP A 254 17.67 -45.80 41.81
C ASP A 254 16.21 -46.13 41.46
N MET A 255 15.46 -45.16 40.95
CA MET A 255 14.16 -45.42 40.31
C MET A 255 14.37 -45.41 38.80
N ARG A 256 14.37 -46.58 38.15
CA ARG A 256 14.58 -46.67 36.71
C ARG A 256 13.27 -46.39 35.98
N LEU A 257 13.29 -45.39 35.11
CA LEU A 257 12.13 -44.89 34.38
C LEU A 257 12.34 -45.11 32.89
N CYS A 258 11.43 -45.86 32.28
CA CYS A 258 11.42 -46.03 30.83
C CYS A 258 10.82 -44.80 30.15
N THR A 259 11.47 -44.30 29.10
CA THR A 259 11.02 -43.13 28.31
C THR A 259 11.38 -43.28 26.83
N ASP A 260 10.58 -42.70 25.94
CA ASP A 260 10.86 -42.52 24.50
C ASP A 260 11.16 -41.02 24.22
N PRO A 261 12.42 -40.56 24.38
CA PRO A 261 12.78 -39.14 24.53
C PRO A 261 12.85 -38.39 23.19
N PHE A 262 11.79 -38.48 22.39
CA PHE A 262 11.65 -37.84 21.08
C PHE A 262 10.26 -37.21 20.91
N TYR A 263 9.67 -36.72 22.00
CA TYR A 263 8.28 -36.24 22.06
C TYR A 263 8.16 -34.90 22.83
N PRO A 264 8.79 -33.81 22.35
CA PRO A 264 8.71 -32.51 23.02
C PRO A 264 7.27 -31.94 22.98
N PRO A 265 6.83 -31.19 24.01
CA PRO A 265 7.59 -30.73 25.16
C PRO A 265 7.60 -31.72 26.36
N PHE A 266 7.13 -32.96 26.18
CA PHE A 266 7.02 -33.93 27.28
C PHE A 266 8.38 -34.56 27.60
N GLU A 267 9.07 -35.11 26.61
CA GLU A 267 10.41 -35.68 26.78
C GLU A 267 11.25 -35.50 25.52
N ASN A 268 12.49 -35.05 25.69
CA ASN A 268 13.48 -34.92 24.62
C ASN A 268 14.90 -35.07 25.18
N TYR A 269 15.89 -35.23 24.30
CA TYR A 269 17.30 -35.09 24.68
C TYR A 269 17.77 -33.64 24.59
N ASP A 270 18.41 -33.15 25.66
CA ASP A 270 19.19 -31.92 25.64
C ASP A 270 20.48 -32.07 24.82
N ALA A 271 21.23 -30.98 24.64
CA ALA A 271 22.48 -30.98 23.89
C ALA A 271 23.60 -31.87 24.48
N ASP A 272 23.51 -32.20 25.78
CA ASP A 272 24.44 -33.05 26.51
C ASP A 272 23.99 -34.54 26.55
N GLY A 273 22.81 -34.84 26.00
CA GLY A 273 22.21 -36.17 25.96
C GLY A 273 21.49 -36.59 27.24
N ASN A 274 21.07 -35.64 28.08
CA ASN A 274 20.19 -35.89 29.22
C ASN A 274 18.72 -35.77 28.78
N VAL A 275 17.83 -36.50 29.46
CA VAL A 275 16.39 -36.38 29.21
C VAL A 275 15.90 -35.09 29.88
N GLU A 276 15.28 -34.22 29.11
CA GLU A 276 14.60 -33.00 29.54
C GLU A 276 13.15 -33.01 29.06
N GLY A 277 12.31 -32.14 29.64
CA GLY A 277 10.90 -32.03 29.28
C GLY A 277 9.99 -32.08 30.50
N PHE A 278 8.70 -31.85 30.27
CA PHE A 278 7.70 -31.89 31.33
C PHE A 278 7.67 -33.23 32.07
N ASP A 279 7.79 -34.36 31.36
CA ASP A 279 7.83 -35.69 31.97
C ASP A 279 9.10 -35.90 32.80
N ALA A 280 10.21 -35.29 32.39
CA ALA A 280 11.47 -35.35 33.12
C ALA A 280 11.37 -34.62 34.47
N ASP A 281 10.90 -33.37 34.44
CA ASP A 281 10.74 -32.56 35.65
C ASP A 281 9.66 -33.12 36.59
N MET A 282 8.58 -33.68 36.03
CA MET A 282 7.56 -34.37 36.81
C MET A 282 8.13 -35.63 37.48
N ALA A 283 8.96 -36.42 36.78
CA ALA A 283 9.62 -37.58 37.37
C ALA A 283 10.56 -37.20 38.52
N ASP A 284 11.39 -36.18 38.33
CA ASP A 284 12.31 -35.67 39.34
C ASP A 284 11.54 -35.26 40.61
N ALA A 285 10.49 -34.45 40.47
CA ALA A 285 9.67 -34.02 41.60
C ALA A 285 8.94 -35.18 42.31
N ILE A 286 8.44 -36.17 41.55
CA ILE A 286 7.80 -37.37 42.11
C ILE A 286 8.80 -38.21 42.90
N VAL A 287 10.02 -38.39 42.39
CA VAL A 287 11.07 -39.17 43.06
C VAL A 287 11.57 -38.46 44.30
N ASP A 288 11.73 -37.13 44.26
CA ASP A 288 12.12 -36.32 45.42
C ASP A 288 11.08 -36.39 46.54
N GLU A 289 9.78 -36.40 46.23
CA GLU A 289 8.70 -36.63 47.21
C GLU A 289 8.81 -38.01 47.89
N ILE A 290 9.14 -39.05 47.11
CA ILE A 290 9.35 -40.41 47.64
C ILE A 290 10.60 -40.47 48.53
N ALA A 291 11.71 -39.89 48.08
CA ALA A 291 12.95 -39.83 48.85
C ALA A 291 12.75 -39.06 50.16
N ALA A 292 12.10 -37.90 50.11
CA ALA A 292 11.82 -37.07 51.29
C ALA A 292 10.94 -37.80 52.30
N HIS A 293 9.97 -38.60 51.84
CA HIS A 293 9.12 -39.40 52.72
C HIS A 293 9.87 -40.55 53.40
N TYR A 294 10.53 -41.42 52.62
CA TYR A 294 11.09 -42.67 53.14
C TYR A 294 12.50 -42.54 53.71
N MET A 295 13.27 -41.55 53.26
CA MET A 295 14.69 -41.36 53.62
C MET A 295 14.92 -40.08 54.42
N GLY A 296 13.95 -39.16 54.45
CA GLY A 296 14.08 -37.88 55.15
C GLY A 296 15.07 -36.93 54.48
N THR A 297 15.26 -37.07 53.18
CA THR A 297 16.05 -36.17 52.33
C THR A 297 15.34 -34.82 52.18
N GLU A 298 16.05 -33.81 51.67
CA GLU A 298 15.42 -32.54 51.32
C GLU A 298 14.53 -32.76 50.09
N ASN A 299 13.35 -32.13 50.05
CA ASN A 299 12.51 -32.07 48.87
C ASN A 299 12.66 -30.67 48.25
N PRO A 300 13.59 -30.48 47.29
CA PRO A 300 13.77 -29.19 46.64
C PRO A 300 12.56 -28.89 45.75
N MET A 301 11.99 -27.69 45.86
CA MET A 301 10.98 -27.23 44.89
C MET A 301 11.64 -26.99 43.54
N PHE A 302 10.97 -27.40 42.46
CA PHE A 302 11.34 -27.11 41.08
C PHE A 302 11.70 -25.63 40.86
N GLN A 303 12.82 -25.42 40.17
CA GLN A 303 13.27 -24.12 39.71
C GLN A 303 13.47 -24.19 38.21
N ALA A 304 12.65 -23.45 37.46
CA ALA A 304 12.83 -23.35 36.01
C ALA A 304 14.25 -22.87 35.67
N PRO A 305 14.91 -23.45 34.65
CA PRO A 305 16.19 -22.97 34.18
C PRO A 305 16.11 -21.48 33.79
N GLU A 306 17.14 -20.68 34.14
CA GLU A 306 17.25 -19.32 33.62
C GLU A 306 17.50 -19.39 32.10
N PRO A 307 16.84 -18.56 31.26
CA PRO A 307 17.06 -18.60 29.82
C PRO A 307 18.54 -18.29 29.51
N GLU A 308 19.17 -19.19 28.75
CA GLU A 308 20.53 -18.99 28.23
C GLU A 308 20.56 -17.72 27.34
N PRO A 309 21.68 -16.98 27.29
CA PRO A 309 21.75 -15.74 26.52
C PRO A 309 21.73 -16.03 25.02
N SER A 310 20.76 -15.43 24.32
CA SER A 310 20.62 -15.53 22.87
C SER A 310 21.90 -15.15 22.14
N THR A 311 22.21 -15.86 21.05
CA THR A 311 23.33 -15.51 20.19
C THR A 311 22.97 -14.26 19.37
N THR A 312 23.61 -13.13 19.68
CA THR A 312 23.41 -11.89 18.90
C THR A 312 24.07 -12.02 17.53
N THR A 313 23.25 -12.04 16.48
CA THR A 313 23.66 -12.06 15.07
C THR A 313 23.61 -10.65 14.51
N LYS A 314 24.72 -10.20 13.92
CA LYS A 314 24.86 -8.81 13.44
C LYS A 314 24.70 -8.70 11.94
N ILE A 315 23.85 -7.80 11.48
CA ILE A 315 23.71 -7.46 10.06
C ILE A 315 24.31 -6.06 9.85
N GLY A 316 25.20 -5.93 8.87
CA GLY A 316 25.80 -4.64 8.53
C GLY A 316 24.91 -3.82 7.59
N LEU A 317 24.83 -2.51 7.80
CA LEU A 317 24.25 -1.55 6.86
C LEU A 317 25.33 -0.56 6.41
N LEU A 318 25.69 -0.58 5.12
CA LEU A 318 26.52 0.45 4.50
C LEU A 318 25.63 1.59 4.00
N ASN A 319 25.38 2.56 4.87
CA ASN A 319 24.49 3.71 4.62
C ASN A 319 25.32 4.94 4.19
N PRO A 320 24.94 5.74 3.17
CA PRO A 320 25.57 7.02 2.86
C PRO A 320 25.29 8.13 3.91
N LEU A 321 25.73 7.97 5.15
CA LEU A 321 25.55 8.98 6.22
C LEU A 321 26.20 10.33 5.86
N THR A 322 27.23 10.31 5.01
CA THR A 322 27.81 11.49 4.38
C THR A 322 27.86 11.36 2.85
N GLY A 323 28.16 12.47 2.16
CA GLY A 323 28.28 12.51 0.71
C GLY A 323 27.05 13.11 0.00
N PRO A 324 26.98 13.02 -1.33
CA PRO A 324 26.00 13.72 -2.16
C PRO A 324 24.54 13.28 -1.92
N ILE A 325 24.31 12.07 -1.42
CA ILE A 325 22.97 11.50 -1.21
C ILE A 325 22.62 11.31 0.27
N ALA A 326 23.32 12.00 1.19
CA ALA A 326 23.12 11.86 2.63
C ALA A 326 21.72 12.23 3.13
N VAL A 327 20.93 12.92 2.30
CA VAL A 327 19.52 13.21 2.58
C VAL A 327 18.66 11.93 2.71
N TYR A 328 19.04 10.85 2.02
CA TYR A 328 18.32 9.56 2.07
C TYR A 328 18.80 8.64 3.19
N ALA A 329 19.85 9.01 3.93
CA ALA A 329 20.38 8.14 4.96
C ALA A 329 19.38 7.86 6.10
N PRO A 330 18.65 8.86 6.65
CA PRO A 330 17.63 8.61 7.68
C PRO A 330 16.53 7.61 7.28
N PRO A 331 15.88 7.72 6.09
CA PRO A 331 14.90 6.71 5.68
C PRO A 331 15.50 5.31 5.51
N PHE A 332 16.75 5.18 5.02
CA PHE A 332 17.42 3.88 4.95
C PHE A 332 17.66 3.27 6.33
N THR A 333 18.10 4.09 7.31
CA THR A 333 18.27 3.63 8.70
C THR A 333 16.95 3.12 9.27
N TRP A 334 15.86 3.86 9.05
CA TRP A 334 14.53 3.48 9.52
C TRP A 334 14.08 2.15 8.91
N ALA A 335 14.19 2.01 7.58
CA ALA A 335 13.79 0.79 6.88
C ALA A 335 14.60 -0.44 7.31
N ALA A 336 15.91 -0.28 7.47
CA ALA A 336 16.78 -1.35 7.96
C ALA A 336 16.46 -1.73 9.41
N GLN A 337 16.08 -0.78 10.27
CA GLN A 337 15.68 -1.06 11.64
C GLN A 337 14.32 -1.78 11.70
N ALA A 338 13.35 -1.38 10.87
CA ALA A 338 12.07 -2.08 10.75
C ALA A 338 12.29 -3.56 10.36
N ALA A 339 13.17 -3.83 9.39
CA ALA A 339 13.53 -5.21 9.03
C ALA A 339 14.17 -5.99 10.19
N ILE A 340 14.99 -5.35 11.02
CA ILE A 340 15.58 -6.02 12.20
C ILE A 340 14.52 -6.32 13.26
N ASP A 341 13.58 -5.42 13.47
CA ASP A 341 12.48 -5.62 14.41
C ASP A 341 11.60 -6.79 13.94
N ASP A 342 11.30 -6.87 12.64
CA ASP A 342 10.53 -7.97 12.05
C ASP A 342 11.28 -9.30 12.04
N LEU A 343 12.59 -9.29 11.76
CA LEU A 343 13.44 -10.49 11.86
C LEU A 343 13.49 -11.04 13.28
N ASN A 344 13.54 -10.16 14.30
CA ASN A 344 13.52 -10.58 15.69
C ASN A 344 12.15 -11.16 16.09
N ALA A 345 11.06 -10.56 15.61
CA ALA A 345 9.72 -11.10 15.81
C ALA A 345 9.56 -12.46 15.12
N ALA A 346 10.10 -12.62 13.90
CA ALA A 346 10.08 -13.88 13.16
C ALA A 346 10.92 -14.97 13.83
N ALA A 347 12.15 -14.67 14.27
CA ALA A 347 12.99 -15.63 14.97
C ALA A 347 12.34 -16.13 16.26
N ALA A 348 11.70 -15.22 17.02
CA ALA A 348 10.96 -15.57 18.22
C ALA A 348 9.73 -16.46 17.95
N SER A 349 9.03 -16.26 16.82
CA SER A 349 7.84 -17.04 16.50
C SER A 349 8.15 -18.47 16.05
N VAL A 350 9.33 -18.71 15.48
CA VAL A 350 9.78 -20.05 15.04
C VAL A 350 10.73 -20.74 16.02
N GLY A 351 10.89 -20.19 17.24
CA GLY A 351 11.74 -20.79 18.28
C GLY A 351 13.24 -20.81 17.96
N VAL A 352 13.70 -19.98 17.03
CA VAL A 352 15.13 -19.85 16.70
C VAL A 352 15.79 -18.95 17.75
N ASP A 353 16.76 -19.49 18.50
CA ASP A 353 17.53 -18.76 19.51
C ASP A 353 18.57 -17.80 18.88
N MET A 354 18.05 -16.78 18.21
CA MET A 354 18.82 -15.74 17.52
C MET A 354 18.21 -14.37 17.78
N THR A 355 19.07 -13.38 18.03
CA THR A 355 18.65 -11.97 18.10
C THR A 355 19.47 -11.17 17.10
N PHE A 356 18.79 -10.44 16.22
CA PHE A 356 19.38 -9.60 15.20
C PHE A 356 19.71 -8.19 15.74
N GLU A 357 20.91 -7.71 15.43
CA GLU A 357 21.39 -6.35 15.72
C GLU A 357 21.88 -5.69 14.42
N LEU A 358 21.45 -4.44 14.18
CA LEU A 358 21.94 -3.64 13.06
C LEU A 358 23.27 -2.96 13.41
N ILE A 359 24.28 -3.12 12.56
CA ILE A 359 25.54 -2.38 12.64
C ILE A 359 25.64 -1.45 11.44
N GLU A 360 25.39 -0.16 11.66
CA GLU A 360 25.43 0.85 10.61
C GLU A 360 26.83 1.47 10.46
N ALA A 361 27.30 1.63 9.23
CA ALA A 361 28.56 2.29 8.90
C ALA A 361 28.42 3.22 7.68
N ASP A 362 29.13 4.35 7.73
CA ASP A 362 29.08 5.37 6.67
C ASP A 362 29.82 4.92 5.41
N SER A 363 29.13 4.83 4.29
CA SER A 363 29.74 4.59 2.97
C SER A 363 30.30 5.86 2.32
N GLY A 364 29.85 7.04 2.76
CA GLY A 364 30.20 8.34 2.17
C GLY A 364 29.82 8.51 0.70
N CYS A 365 29.06 7.56 0.11
CA CYS A 365 28.93 7.38 -1.34
C CYS A 365 30.30 7.38 -2.06
N SER A 366 31.35 6.88 -1.41
CA SER A 366 32.74 6.98 -1.87
C SER A 366 33.44 5.64 -1.72
N GLY A 367 34.18 5.22 -2.74
CA GLY A 367 34.93 3.96 -2.70
C GLY A 367 35.91 3.86 -1.52
N ASP A 368 36.63 4.94 -1.21
CA ASP A 368 37.62 4.95 -0.12
C ASP A 368 36.96 4.86 1.28
N VAL A 369 35.87 5.59 1.47
CA VAL A 369 35.11 5.59 2.73
C VAL A 369 34.41 4.25 2.91
N ALA A 370 33.73 3.75 1.88
CA ALA A 370 33.02 2.48 1.89
C ALA A 370 33.93 1.27 2.13
N ALA A 371 35.13 1.22 1.53
CA ALA A 371 36.09 0.15 1.80
C ALA A 371 36.54 0.13 3.27
N THR A 372 36.75 1.32 3.87
CA THR A 372 37.11 1.44 5.29
C THR A 372 35.94 1.04 6.20
N ALA A 373 34.72 1.46 5.86
CA ALA A 373 33.50 1.11 6.57
C ALA A 373 33.21 -0.40 6.49
N ALA A 374 33.36 -1.01 5.31
CA ALA A 374 33.24 -2.45 5.13
C ALA A 374 34.21 -3.22 6.03
N GLN A 375 35.46 -2.77 6.15
CA GLN A 375 36.42 -3.37 7.09
C GLN A 375 35.93 -3.27 8.54
N SER A 376 35.33 -2.15 8.94
CA SER A 376 34.78 -2.00 10.30
C SER A 376 33.59 -2.92 10.58
N LEU A 377 32.77 -3.22 9.56
CA LEU A 377 31.68 -4.19 9.65
C LEU A 377 32.21 -5.63 9.75
N VAL A 378 33.22 -5.97 8.97
CA VAL A 378 33.94 -7.26 9.09
C VAL A 378 34.53 -7.42 10.49
N ASP A 379 35.19 -6.38 11.01
CA ASP A 379 35.77 -6.39 12.36
C ASP A 379 34.71 -6.49 13.46
N ALA A 380 33.48 -6.01 13.20
CA ALA A 380 32.33 -6.14 14.09
C ALA A 380 31.68 -7.53 14.08
N GLY A 381 32.05 -8.39 13.12
CA GLY A 381 31.57 -9.77 13.00
C GLY A 381 30.18 -9.89 12.39
N VAL A 382 29.84 -9.03 11.42
CA VAL A 382 28.54 -9.14 10.72
C VAL A 382 28.48 -10.39 9.84
N VAL A 383 27.29 -10.99 9.73
CA VAL A 383 27.05 -12.19 8.90
C VAL A 383 26.82 -11.85 7.42
N GLY A 384 26.37 -10.63 7.15
CA GLY A 384 26.17 -10.08 5.81
C GLY A 384 26.03 -8.57 5.87
N VAL A 385 26.12 -7.91 4.71
CA VAL A 385 26.02 -6.44 4.61
C VAL A 385 24.98 -6.04 3.58
N ALA A 386 23.99 -5.26 4.02
CA ALA A 386 23.09 -4.53 3.15
C ALA A 386 23.77 -3.24 2.65
N GLY A 387 23.77 -3.01 1.34
CA GLY A 387 24.36 -1.83 0.70
C GLY A 387 25.64 -2.12 -0.09
N ALA A 388 26.42 -1.10 -0.47
CA ALA A 388 26.14 0.32 -0.28
C ALA A 388 25.05 0.82 -1.25
N ALA A 389 24.60 2.06 -1.05
CA ALA A 389 23.66 2.71 -1.95
C ALA A 389 24.32 3.06 -3.31
N CYS A 390 25.52 3.64 -3.29
CA CYS A 390 26.20 4.10 -4.49
C CYS A 390 27.04 3.02 -5.16
N SER A 391 26.94 2.88 -6.49
CA SER A 391 27.62 1.84 -7.25
C SER A 391 29.13 1.77 -7.01
N GLY A 392 29.85 2.90 -7.04
CA GLY A 392 31.29 2.93 -6.77
C GLY A 392 31.67 2.57 -5.33
N ALA A 393 30.81 2.91 -4.37
CA ALA A 393 30.96 2.51 -2.97
C ALA A 393 30.76 1.00 -2.81
N SER A 394 29.73 0.44 -3.47
CA SER A 394 29.45 -0.99 -3.46
C SER A 394 30.58 -1.81 -4.08
N MET A 395 31.13 -1.37 -5.20
CA MET A 395 32.29 -2.01 -5.85
C MET A 395 33.52 -2.06 -4.93
N ALA A 396 33.80 -0.97 -4.22
CA ALA A 396 34.94 -0.91 -3.31
C ALA A 396 34.72 -1.71 -2.01
N ALA A 397 33.50 -1.68 -1.47
CA ALA A 397 33.11 -2.47 -0.29
C ALA A 397 33.19 -3.98 -0.58
N ASN A 398 32.70 -4.43 -1.74
CA ASN A 398 32.71 -5.85 -2.13
C ASN A 398 34.11 -6.44 -2.07
N ALA A 399 35.12 -5.71 -2.55
CA ALA A 399 36.51 -6.17 -2.52
C ALA A 399 37.00 -6.52 -1.10
N VAL A 400 36.53 -5.79 -0.07
CA VAL A 400 36.85 -6.04 1.33
C VAL A 400 35.98 -7.16 1.92
N LEU A 401 34.67 -7.11 1.68
CA LEU A 401 33.70 -8.09 2.21
C LEU A 401 33.98 -9.49 1.67
N ASN A 402 34.15 -9.63 0.35
CA ASN A 402 34.44 -10.91 -0.29
C ASN A 402 35.78 -11.49 0.19
N ALA A 403 36.81 -10.66 0.41
CA ALA A 403 38.08 -11.13 0.97
C ALA A 403 37.94 -11.71 2.39
N ALA A 404 36.92 -11.28 3.14
CA ALA A 404 36.55 -11.80 4.45
C ALA A 404 35.49 -12.93 4.39
N GLY A 405 34.95 -13.26 3.20
CA GLY A 405 33.87 -14.23 3.03
C GLY A 405 32.50 -13.72 3.48
N VAL A 406 32.31 -12.40 3.59
CA VAL A 406 31.04 -11.76 3.96
C VAL A 406 30.27 -11.40 2.68
N VAL A 407 28.99 -11.76 2.65
CA VAL A 407 28.08 -11.49 1.52
C VAL A 407 27.59 -10.05 1.52
N GLN A 408 27.26 -9.53 0.34
CA GLN A 408 26.75 -8.17 0.15
C GLN A 408 25.45 -8.19 -0.66
N VAL A 409 24.39 -7.59 -0.13
CA VAL A 409 23.11 -7.39 -0.84
C VAL A 409 22.85 -5.90 -0.99
N SER A 410 22.99 -5.34 -2.19
CA SER A 410 22.76 -3.91 -2.43
C SER A 410 21.28 -3.60 -2.64
N TYR A 411 20.81 -2.54 -1.97
CA TYR A 411 19.45 -2.02 -2.09
C TYR A 411 19.30 -0.89 -3.14
N ALA A 412 20.39 -0.33 -3.68
CA ALA A 412 20.29 0.82 -4.61
C ALA A 412 21.41 0.92 -5.67
N SER A 413 22.41 0.04 -5.70
CA SER A 413 23.49 0.12 -6.70
C SER A 413 23.11 -0.52 -8.04
N THR A 414 22.87 0.31 -9.05
CA THR A 414 22.30 -0.11 -10.35
C THR A 414 23.33 -0.37 -11.46
N ASN A 415 24.60 0.04 -11.30
CA ASN A 415 25.60 -0.03 -12.37
C ASN A 415 25.70 -1.45 -13.00
N PRO A 416 25.72 -1.60 -14.34
CA PRO A 416 25.75 -2.92 -15.00
C PRO A 416 27.01 -3.74 -14.72
N GLY A 417 28.13 -3.09 -14.40
CA GLY A 417 29.40 -3.73 -14.08
C GLY A 417 29.35 -4.57 -12.80
N LEU A 418 28.46 -4.25 -11.85
CA LEU A 418 28.25 -5.06 -10.64
C LEU A 418 27.71 -6.46 -10.95
N SER A 419 27.12 -6.67 -12.14
CA SER A 419 26.64 -7.96 -12.62
C SER A 419 27.76 -8.94 -13.03
N ASP A 420 29.03 -8.52 -13.00
CA ASP A 420 30.16 -9.41 -13.25
C ASP A 420 30.49 -10.23 -11.99
N ALA A 421 29.93 -11.43 -11.90
CA ALA A 421 30.12 -12.34 -10.77
C ALA A 421 31.57 -12.83 -10.59
N GLU A 422 32.44 -12.70 -11.61
CA GLU A 422 33.88 -12.98 -11.44
C GLU A 422 34.59 -11.80 -10.78
N ALA A 423 34.19 -10.57 -11.11
CA ALA A 423 34.75 -9.35 -10.53
C ALA A 423 34.20 -9.04 -9.13
N TYR A 424 32.92 -9.33 -8.90
CA TYR A 424 32.19 -9.05 -7.65
C TYR A 424 31.51 -10.29 -7.08
N PRO A 425 32.27 -11.35 -6.73
CA PRO A 425 31.70 -12.54 -6.11
C PRO A 425 31.05 -12.21 -4.76
N GLY A 426 29.96 -12.92 -4.44
CA GLY A 426 29.21 -12.71 -3.20
C GLY A 426 28.42 -11.39 -3.17
N PHE A 427 28.13 -10.81 -4.34
CA PHE A 427 27.28 -9.64 -4.51
C PHE A 427 25.91 -10.05 -5.06
N TRP A 428 24.86 -9.55 -4.43
CA TRP A 428 23.48 -9.58 -4.91
C TRP A 428 22.90 -8.17 -4.87
N ARG A 429 21.82 -7.94 -5.60
CA ARG A 429 21.03 -6.72 -5.46
C ARG A 429 19.55 -6.97 -5.65
N VAL A 430 18.75 -6.20 -4.92
CA VAL A 430 17.28 -6.22 -5.00
C VAL A 430 16.75 -5.10 -5.91
N VAL A 431 17.60 -4.14 -6.28
CA VAL A 431 17.29 -3.14 -7.32
C VAL A 431 17.65 -3.68 -8.71
N PRO A 432 16.85 -3.41 -9.76
CA PRO A 432 17.19 -3.83 -11.12
C PRO A 432 18.44 -3.13 -11.68
N SER A 433 19.08 -3.76 -12.67
CA SER A 433 20.26 -3.24 -13.36
C SER A 433 19.96 -2.06 -14.28
N ASP A 434 20.88 -1.09 -14.36
CA ASP A 434 20.88 -0.06 -15.42
C ASP A 434 20.94 -0.67 -16.83
N ALA A 435 21.40 -1.93 -16.97
CA ALA A 435 21.34 -2.66 -18.24
C ALA A 435 19.91 -2.86 -18.75
N ILE A 436 18.93 -2.79 -17.84
CA ILE A 436 17.49 -2.84 -18.10
C ILE A 436 16.93 -1.42 -18.20
N GLN A 437 17.38 -0.49 -17.35
CA GLN A 437 16.92 0.91 -17.34
C GLN A 437 17.29 1.68 -18.61
N GLY A 438 18.51 1.50 -19.14
CA GLY A 438 18.96 2.18 -20.36
C GLY A 438 18.00 2.00 -21.54
N PRO A 439 17.59 0.75 -21.87
CA PRO A 439 16.50 0.47 -22.81
C PRO A 439 15.17 1.14 -22.46
N ALA A 440 14.73 1.10 -21.20
CA ALA A 440 13.49 1.74 -20.77
C ALA A 440 13.52 3.27 -21.00
N MET A 441 14.64 3.91 -20.69
CA MET A 441 14.87 5.34 -20.96
C MET A 441 14.86 5.66 -22.46
N ALA A 442 15.42 4.78 -23.29
CA ALA A 442 15.41 4.95 -24.74
C ALA A 442 13.99 4.84 -25.33
N ASP A 443 13.19 3.89 -24.84
CA ASP A 443 11.79 3.75 -25.25
C ASP A 443 10.95 4.94 -24.76
N MET A 444 11.14 5.40 -23.52
CA MET A 444 10.48 6.60 -22.96
C MET A 444 10.77 7.83 -23.83
N ALA A 445 12.05 8.11 -24.11
CA ALA A 445 12.44 9.24 -24.94
C ALA A 445 11.87 9.13 -26.38
N THR A 446 11.85 7.92 -26.95
CA THR A 446 11.26 7.67 -28.28
C THR A 446 9.76 7.92 -28.30
N ALA A 447 9.03 7.45 -27.27
CA ALA A 447 7.58 7.62 -27.15
C ALA A 447 7.18 9.09 -27.01
N ALA A 448 7.99 9.89 -26.31
CA ALA A 448 7.85 11.34 -26.23
C ALA A 448 8.27 12.08 -27.52
N GLY A 449 8.69 11.37 -28.57
CA GLY A 449 9.04 11.93 -29.87
C GLY A 449 10.45 12.53 -29.95
N ALA A 450 11.34 12.21 -29.00
CA ALA A 450 12.74 12.61 -29.07
C ALA A 450 13.44 11.91 -30.26
N SER A 451 14.41 12.59 -30.86
CA SER A 451 15.15 12.06 -32.01
C SER A 451 16.64 12.42 -32.06
N ASN A 452 17.07 13.45 -31.30
CA ASN A 452 18.46 13.90 -31.25
C ASN A 452 18.80 14.45 -29.84
N PRO A 453 18.80 13.60 -28.80
CA PRO A 453 19.05 14.02 -27.43
C PRO A 453 20.53 14.36 -27.18
N ALA A 454 20.77 15.36 -26.35
CA ALA A 454 22.03 15.48 -25.62
C ALA A 454 22.02 14.49 -24.45
N LEU A 455 23.12 13.76 -24.22
CA LEU A 455 23.31 12.93 -23.03
C LEU A 455 24.24 13.66 -22.06
N ILE A 456 23.71 14.15 -20.95
CA ILE A 456 24.49 14.75 -19.86
C ILE A 456 24.54 13.78 -18.67
N HIS A 457 25.73 13.51 -18.14
CA HIS A 457 25.88 12.51 -17.08
C HIS A 457 27.00 12.84 -16.10
N MET A 458 26.87 12.35 -14.87
CA MET A 458 28.00 12.32 -13.92
C MET A 458 29.09 11.36 -14.40
N THR A 459 30.34 11.68 -14.14
CA THR A 459 31.51 10.85 -14.47
C THR A 459 31.83 9.77 -13.42
N ASN A 460 31.05 9.68 -12.34
CA ASN A 460 31.16 8.60 -11.35
C ASN A 460 30.64 7.26 -11.93
N ASP A 461 30.81 6.17 -11.16
CA ASP A 461 30.45 4.82 -11.63
C ASP A 461 28.95 4.71 -11.96
N TYR A 462 28.04 5.26 -11.14
CA TYR A 462 26.59 5.25 -11.45
C TYR A 462 26.30 6.01 -12.75
N GLY A 463 26.69 7.29 -12.82
CA GLY A 463 26.38 8.15 -13.95
C GLY A 463 26.94 7.64 -15.27
N SER A 464 28.18 7.15 -15.26
CA SER A 464 28.83 6.60 -16.46
C SER A 464 28.20 5.28 -16.89
N GLY A 465 27.91 4.38 -15.93
CA GLY A 465 27.32 3.07 -16.22
C GLY A 465 25.96 3.17 -16.89
N LEU A 466 25.08 4.00 -16.33
CA LEU A 466 23.74 4.22 -16.88
C LEU A 466 23.78 5.03 -18.19
N ALA A 467 24.66 6.02 -18.31
CA ALA A 467 24.85 6.76 -19.56
C ALA A 467 25.31 5.84 -20.71
N ASP A 468 26.20 4.90 -20.43
CA ASP A 468 26.66 3.90 -21.40
C ASP A 468 25.55 2.90 -21.75
N ALA A 469 24.70 2.51 -20.79
CA ALA A 469 23.54 1.66 -21.04
C ALA A 469 22.51 2.35 -21.95
N PHE A 470 22.18 3.61 -21.66
CA PHE A 470 21.30 4.43 -22.51
C PHE A 470 21.90 4.63 -23.90
N GLU A 471 23.18 5.02 -24.01
CA GLU A 471 23.86 5.18 -25.29
C GLU A 471 23.86 3.87 -26.10
N GLY A 472 24.05 2.73 -25.44
CA GLY A 472 23.99 1.42 -26.05
C GLY A 472 22.60 1.10 -26.64
N ALA A 473 21.53 1.49 -25.94
CA ALA A 473 20.15 1.30 -26.39
C ALA A 473 19.74 2.30 -27.49
N TRP A 474 20.12 3.58 -27.35
CA TRP A 474 19.78 4.67 -28.27
C TRP A 474 20.59 4.64 -29.58
N GLY A 475 21.86 4.24 -29.46
CA GLY A 475 22.87 4.26 -30.52
C GLY A 475 23.69 5.55 -30.56
N THR A 476 25.01 5.43 -30.43
CA THR A 476 25.98 6.55 -30.43
C THR A 476 25.80 7.55 -31.57
N ASP A 477 25.54 7.08 -32.79
CA ASP A 477 25.40 7.95 -33.97
C ASP A 477 24.12 8.82 -33.94
N ASN A 478 23.18 8.53 -33.03
CA ASN A 478 21.93 9.26 -32.84
C ASN A 478 21.96 10.26 -31.69
N LEU A 479 23.08 10.37 -30.95
CA LEU A 479 23.26 11.38 -29.92
C LEU A 479 23.67 12.72 -30.54
N CYS A 480 23.08 13.80 -30.05
CA CYS A 480 23.48 15.15 -30.41
C CYS A 480 24.88 15.48 -29.88
N THR A 481 25.08 15.18 -28.60
CA THR A 481 26.34 15.34 -27.86
C THR A 481 26.30 14.48 -26.60
N LYS A 482 27.46 14.07 -26.09
CA LYS A 482 27.62 13.40 -24.79
C LYS A 482 28.55 14.25 -23.93
N ILE A 483 28.08 14.66 -22.75
CA ILE A 483 28.77 15.61 -21.87
C ILE A 483 28.84 14.99 -20.47
N GLY A 484 30.07 14.77 -20.00
CA GLY A 484 30.33 14.32 -18.63
C GLY A 484 30.65 15.49 -17.71
N TYR A 485 30.18 15.44 -16.47
CA TYR A 485 30.54 16.39 -15.41
C TYR A 485 30.93 15.66 -14.12
N GLU A 486 31.76 16.31 -13.29
CA GLU A 486 32.23 15.73 -12.02
C GLU A 486 31.18 15.90 -10.91
N ASP A 487 31.07 14.91 -10.03
CA ASP A 487 30.11 14.87 -8.89
C ASP A 487 30.29 16.00 -7.84
N THR A 488 31.39 16.75 -7.91
CA THR A 488 31.67 17.92 -7.06
C THR A 488 31.36 19.26 -7.74
N GLN A 489 30.89 19.22 -8.99
CA GLN A 489 30.55 20.41 -9.77
C GLN A 489 29.26 21.05 -9.24
N THR A 490 29.21 22.39 -9.24
CA THR A 490 28.05 23.17 -8.74
C THR A 490 27.60 24.26 -9.70
N ASP A 491 28.26 24.39 -10.86
CA ASP A 491 27.92 25.32 -11.93
C ASP A 491 27.89 24.52 -13.24
N PHE A 492 26.76 24.59 -13.95
CA PHE A 492 26.47 23.79 -15.15
C PHE A 492 26.33 24.64 -16.42
N ALA A 493 26.69 25.94 -16.36
CA ALA A 493 26.48 26.86 -17.47
C ALA A 493 27.27 26.46 -18.73
N ALA A 494 28.44 25.83 -18.58
CA ALA A 494 29.26 25.41 -19.71
C ALA A 494 28.64 24.23 -20.46
N GLU A 495 28.11 23.27 -19.72
CA GLU A 495 27.47 22.06 -20.24
C GLU A 495 26.16 22.42 -20.95
N VAL A 496 25.33 23.24 -20.31
CA VAL A 496 24.07 23.72 -20.91
C VAL A 496 24.33 24.59 -22.14
N GLN A 497 25.34 25.47 -22.12
CA GLN A 497 25.71 26.24 -23.31
C GLN A 497 26.18 25.33 -24.45
N ALA A 498 26.90 24.24 -24.16
CA ALA A 498 27.31 23.28 -25.17
C ALA A 498 26.10 22.55 -25.80
N ILE A 499 25.08 22.22 -25.01
CA ILE A 499 23.81 21.66 -25.51
C ILE A 499 23.10 22.67 -26.44
N ALA A 500 23.02 23.93 -26.03
CA ALA A 500 22.43 25.00 -26.83
C ALA A 500 23.18 25.23 -28.15
N ASP A 501 24.51 25.28 -28.10
CA ASP A 501 25.38 25.50 -29.26
C ASP A 501 25.32 24.33 -30.26
N ALA A 502 25.10 23.12 -29.77
CA ALA A 502 24.91 21.92 -30.60
C ALA A 502 23.51 21.86 -31.24
N GLY A 503 22.53 22.63 -30.74
CA GLY A 503 21.16 22.64 -31.25
C GLY A 503 20.44 21.31 -31.01
N CYS A 504 20.65 20.70 -29.85
CA CYS A 504 20.02 19.43 -29.49
C CYS A 504 18.50 19.55 -29.36
N GLY A 505 17.78 18.51 -29.75
CA GLY A 505 16.30 18.51 -29.77
C GLY A 505 15.67 18.13 -28.43
N SER A 506 16.44 17.52 -27.54
CA SER A 506 16.05 17.08 -26.19
C SER A 506 17.30 16.85 -25.32
N VAL A 507 17.10 16.61 -24.03
CA VAL A 507 18.16 16.25 -23.08
C VAL A 507 17.80 14.94 -22.37
N VAL A 508 18.75 14.04 -22.25
CA VAL A 508 18.72 12.88 -21.34
C VAL A 508 19.77 13.11 -20.28
N MET A 509 19.34 13.11 -19.03
CA MET A 509 20.16 13.47 -17.87
C MET A 509 20.29 12.30 -16.91
N VAL A 510 21.54 11.93 -16.62
CA VAL A 510 21.88 10.97 -15.57
C VAL A 510 22.58 11.72 -14.43
N SER A 511 21.79 12.17 -13.46
CA SER A 511 22.22 13.01 -12.35
C SER A 511 21.64 12.52 -11.03
N TYR A 512 22.18 13.03 -9.92
CA TYR A 512 21.44 13.07 -8.66
C TYR A 512 20.48 14.27 -8.63
N SER A 513 19.60 14.30 -7.63
CA SER A 513 18.52 15.28 -7.49
C SER A 513 19.02 16.73 -7.55
N SER A 514 19.96 17.10 -6.69
CA SER A 514 20.45 18.48 -6.56
C SER A 514 21.16 18.98 -7.83
N ASP A 515 22.01 18.16 -8.44
CA ASP A 515 22.64 18.48 -9.73
C ASP A 515 21.60 18.63 -10.84
N GLY A 516 20.64 17.70 -10.89
CA GLY A 516 19.58 17.70 -11.89
C GLY A 516 18.73 18.97 -11.82
N ALA A 517 18.39 19.41 -10.62
CA ALA A 517 17.67 20.66 -10.41
C ALA A 517 18.49 21.86 -10.88
N ALA A 518 19.78 21.92 -10.51
CA ALA A 518 20.68 22.99 -10.93
C ALA A 518 20.89 23.03 -12.46
N ILE A 519 20.95 21.87 -13.13
CA ILE A 519 21.02 21.77 -14.59
C ILE A 519 19.74 22.34 -15.22
N MET A 520 18.57 21.92 -14.74
CA MET A 520 17.27 22.40 -15.24
C MET A 520 17.08 23.90 -15.03
N GLU A 521 17.46 24.45 -13.89
CA GLU A 521 17.42 25.89 -13.65
C GLU A 521 18.39 26.65 -14.56
N THR A 522 19.58 26.10 -14.80
CA THR A 522 20.55 26.67 -15.73
C THR A 522 20.03 26.66 -17.17
N MET A 523 19.36 25.59 -17.60
CA MET A 523 18.65 25.51 -18.88
C MET A 523 17.60 26.61 -19.01
N ALA A 524 16.77 26.80 -17.97
CA ALA A 524 15.77 27.86 -17.95
C ALA A 524 16.39 29.26 -18.04
N VAL A 525 17.47 29.53 -17.29
CA VAL A 525 18.18 30.83 -17.30
C VAL A 525 18.82 31.12 -18.67
N LEU A 526 19.37 30.12 -19.34
CA LEU A 526 19.99 30.26 -20.65
C LEU A 526 18.98 30.18 -21.81
N GLY A 527 17.69 29.97 -21.52
CA GLY A 527 16.63 29.90 -22.52
C GLY A 527 16.64 28.61 -23.35
N VAL A 528 17.22 27.53 -22.81
CA VAL A 528 17.17 26.19 -23.41
C VAL A 528 15.89 25.52 -22.96
N SER A 529 14.89 25.47 -23.85
CA SER A 529 13.60 24.83 -23.61
C SER A 529 13.41 23.71 -24.62
N VAL A 530 13.75 22.49 -24.21
CA VAL A 530 13.61 21.24 -24.97
C VAL A 530 13.08 20.15 -24.04
N PRO A 531 12.43 19.09 -24.55
CA PRO A 531 12.03 17.96 -23.72
C PRO A 531 13.24 17.39 -22.96
N THR A 532 13.07 17.14 -21.67
CA THR A 532 14.12 16.59 -20.81
C THR A 532 13.64 15.28 -20.20
N PHE A 533 14.53 14.30 -20.22
CA PHE A 533 14.33 12.97 -19.70
C PHE A 533 15.40 12.67 -18.66
N GLY A 534 15.06 11.91 -17.64
CA GLY A 534 16.00 11.46 -16.63
C GLY A 534 15.79 10.02 -16.19
N ALA A 535 16.50 9.67 -15.15
CA ALA A 535 16.55 8.35 -14.58
C ALA A 535 16.06 8.37 -13.13
N ASP A 536 16.25 7.25 -12.45
CA ASP A 536 15.87 6.99 -11.06
C ASP A 536 16.42 8.05 -10.09
N GLY A 537 17.62 8.59 -10.37
CA GLY A 537 18.23 9.65 -9.55
C GLY A 537 17.46 10.98 -9.45
N ILE A 538 16.43 11.21 -10.28
CA ILE A 538 15.53 12.37 -10.21
C ILE A 538 14.04 11.97 -10.17
N ALA A 539 13.74 10.67 -10.13
CA ALA A 539 12.38 10.15 -10.27
C ALA A 539 11.63 10.13 -8.93
N ASP A 540 11.59 11.28 -8.26
CA ASP A 540 10.94 11.44 -6.95
C ASP A 540 10.31 12.83 -6.78
N ALA A 541 9.18 12.90 -6.08
CA ALA A 541 8.48 14.16 -5.83
C ALA A 541 9.31 15.15 -5.00
N ALA A 542 10.15 14.66 -4.09
CA ALA A 542 11.07 15.48 -3.28
C ALA A 542 12.14 16.17 -4.12
N TRP A 543 12.35 15.77 -5.38
CA TRP A 543 13.23 16.50 -6.30
C TRP A 543 12.81 17.97 -6.45
N LEU A 544 11.51 18.28 -6.32
CA LEU A 544 10.99 19.65 -6.38
C LEU A 544 11.54 20.55 -5.27
N ASP A 545 11.98 19.99 -4.13
CA ASP A 545 12.55 20.75 -3.01
C ASP A 545 13.96 21.27 -3.30
N ASP A 546 14.65 20.69 -4.29
CA ASP A 546 15.97 21.13 -4.74
C ASP A 546 15.91 22.35 -5.67
N PHE A 547 14.72 22.73 -6.16
CA PHE A 547 14.54 23.87 -7.05
C PHE A 547 14.28 25.17 -6.29
N SER A 548 14.86 26.27 -6.75
CA SER A 548 14.42 27.62 -6.38
C SER A 548 13.15 28.03 -7.13
N VAL A 549 12.94 27.48 -8.34
CA VAL A 549 11.72 27.62 -9.15
C VAL A 549 11.24 26.24 -9.63
N PRO A 550 10.42 25.53 -8.83
CA PRO A 550 9.99 24.16 -9.13
C PRO A 550 9.33 23.98 -10.50
N ALA A 551 8.68 25.02 -11.04
CA ALA A 551 8.05 24.99 -12.36
C ALA A 551 9.02 24.66 -13.51
N ALA A 552 10.33 24.77 -13.30
CA ALA A 552 11.34 24.34 -14.26
C ALA A 552 11.34 22.83 -14.50
N ALA A 553 10.81 22.02 -13.57
CA ALA A 553 10.65 20.58 -13.73
C ALA A 553 9.48 20.18 -14.64
N ASN A 554 8.61 21.11 -15.04
CA ASN A 554 7.41 20.79 -15.83
C ASN A 554 7.75 20.07 -17.15
N GLY A 555 7.11 18.93 -17.38
CA GLY A 555 7.28 18.07 -18.55
C GLY A 555 8.56 17.23 -18.52
N VAL A 556 9.31 17.23 -17.41
CA VAL A 556 10.43 16.29 -17.23
C VAL A 556 9.83 14.90 -17.01
N GLN A 557 10.32 13.92 -17.77
CA GLN A 557 9.97 12.52 -17.59
C GLN A 557 11.16 11.73 -17.02
N ALA A 558 10.93 10.77 -16.14
CA ALA A 558 11.98 9.95 -15.54
C ALA A 558 11.54 8.49 -15.38
N THR A 559 12.48 7.57 -15.53
CA THR A 559 12.25 6.15 -15.24
C THR A 559 12.52 5.86 -13.77
N LYS A 560 11.58 5.24 -13.07
CA LYS A 560 11.71 4.78 -11.67
C LYS A 560 11.63 3.26 -11.63
N PRO A 561 12.50 2.53 -10.90
CA PRO A 561 12.33 1.09 -10.69
C PRO A 561 10.91 0.81 -10.18
N ARG A 562 10.19 -0.08 -10.88
CA ARG A 562 8.81 -0.40 -10.54
C ARG A 562 8.81 -1.41 -9.39
N ALA A 563 8.07 -1.11 -8.33
CA ALA A 563 7.78 -2.09 -7.30
C ALA A 563 6.84 -3.18 -7.86
N GLY A 564 7.13 -4.45 -7.55
CA GLY A 564 6.29 -5.59 -7.95
C GLY A 564 5.03 -5.72 -7.08
N SER A 565 4.57 -6.94 -6.87
CA SER A 565 3.64 -7.27 -5.78
C SER A 565 4.35 -7.07 -4.44
N SER A 566 3.97 -6.05 -3.68
CA SER A 566 4.48 -5.88 -2.31
C SER A 566 3.83 -6.92 -1.38
N SER A 567 4.64 -7.49 -0.47
CA SER A 567 4.19 -8.36 0.61
C SER A 567 4.45 -7.72 1.98
N GLY A 568 3.70 -8.15 2.99
CA GLY A 568 3.77 -7.58 4.35
C GLY A 568 3.08 -6.23 4.49
N ASP A 569 3.32 -5.57 5.63
CA ASP A 569 2.76 -4.27 6.03
C ASP A 569 3.78 -3.13 5.95
N PHE A 570 5.05 -3.41 5.63
CA PHE A 570 6.12 -2.40 5.55
C PHE A 570 5.76 -1.17 4.71
N VAL A 571 5.17 -1.36 3.52
CA VAL A 571 4.84 -0.24 2.62
C VAL A 571 3.79 0.68 3.26
N ASP A 572 2.80 0.09 3.94
CA ASP A 572 1.77 0.85 4.64
C ASP A 572 2.38 1.60 5.85
N ASP A 573 3.20 0.92 6.65
CA ASP A 573 3.87 1.51 7.82
C ASP A 573 4.84 2.62 7.42
N CYS A 574 5.62 2.41 6.36
CA CYS A 574 6.51 3.41 5.80
C CYS A 574 5.75 4.65 5.32
N SER A 575 4.57 4.46 4.69
CA SER A 575 3.74 5.58 4.22
C SER A 575 3.15 6.42 5.37
N MET A 576 3.03 5.83 6.55
CA MET A 576 2.52 6.49 7.76
C MET A 576 3.62 7.19 8.58
N ASP A 577 4.89 6.88 8.34
CA ASP A 577 6.04 7.52 9.00
C ASP A 577 6.63 8.66 8.16
N GLU A 578 6.74 9.85 8.73
CA GLU A 578 7.26 11.04 8.02
C GLU A 578 8.71 10.88 7.55
N THR A 579 9.52 10.05 8.22
CA THR A 579 10.93 9.81 7.83
C THR A 579 10.98 8.83 6.66
N CYS A 580 10.23 7.73 6.73
CA CYS A 580 10.26 6.70 5.69
C CYS A 580 9.54 7.13 4.41
N ALA A 581 8.37 7.78 4.51
CA ALA A 581 7.56 8.21 3.37
C ALA A 581 8.29 9.17 2.41
N GLY A 582 9.29 9.91 2.90
CA GLY A 582 10.13 10.81 2.11
C GLY A 582 11.39 10.17 1.52
N GLY A 583 11.59 8.87 1.71
CA GLY A 583 12.77 8.13 1.23
C GLY A 583 12.55 7.41 -0.09
N ILE A 584 13.59 7.39 -0.93
CA ILE A 584 13.70 6.45 -2.06
C ILE A 584 14.29 5.13 -1.57
N TYR A 585 14.12 4.04 -2.32
CA TYR A 585 14.73 2.72 -2.06
C TYR A 585 14.52 2.14 -0.64
N THR A 586 13.48 2.58 0.09
CA THR A 586 13.22 2.15 1.47
C THR A 586 12.76 0.70 1.54
N ALA A 587 11.86 0.28 0.63
CA ALA A 587 11.40 -1.10 0.51
C ALA A 587 12.55 -2.05 0.12
N GLU A 588 13.43 -1.64 -0.78
CA GLU A 588 14.62 -2.38 -1.17
C GLU A 588 15.63 -2.48 -0.01
N THR A 589 15.74 -1.44 0.81
CA THR A 589 16.59 -1.46 2.00
C THR A 589 16.05 -2.46 3.02
N TYR A 590 14.74 -2.47 3.24
CA TYR A 590 14.06 -3.44 4.08
C TYR A 590 14.28 -4.88 3.57
N ASP A 591 14.01 -5.13 2.29
CA ASP A 591 14.18 -6.45 1.66
C ASP A 591 15.61 -6.96 1.74
N ALA A 592 16.61 -6.11 1.47
CA ALA A 592 18.01 -6.51 1.56
C ALA A 592 18.40 -6.98 2.96
N VAL A 593 17.90 -6.32 4.02
CA VAL A 593 18.15 -6.73 5.41
C VAL A 593 17.37 -7.99 5.77
N MET A 594 16.10 -8.07 5.38
CA MET A 594 15.26 -9.28 5.58
C MET A 594 15.90 -10.50 4.94
N MET A 595 16.34 -10.41 3.67
CA MET A 595 16.96 -11.53 2.96
C MET A 595 18.26 -12.00 3.63
N ILE A 596 19.09 -11.07 4.14
CA ILE A 596 20.30 -11.42 4.90
C ILE A 596 19.92 -12.11 6.22
N GLY A 597 18.94 -11.59 6.95
CA GLY A 597 18.48 -12.18 8.21
C GLY A 597 17.87 -13.56 8.03
N SER A 598 16.98 -13.73 7.04
CA SER A 598 16.40 -15.02 6.67
C SER A 598 17.46 -16.05 6.28
N ALA A 599 18.47 -15.63 5.51
CA ALA A 599 19.59 -16.51 5.17
C ALA A 599 20.46 -16.86 6.39
N ALA A 600 20.55 -15.98 7.38
CA ALA A 600 21.31 -16.23 8.61
C ALA A 600 20.58 -17.15 9.60
N MET A 601 19.24 -17.17 9.60
CA MET A 601 18.46 -18.14 10.36
C MET A 601 18.72 -19.59 9.89
N MET A 602 19.22 -19.77 8.66
CA MET A 602 19.64 -21.07 8.15
C MET A 602 21.06 -21.40 8.63
N GLU A 603 21.23 -22.56 9.27
CA GLU A 603 22.50 -23.06 9.83
C GLU A 603 23.27 -22.02 10.68
N ASN A 604 22.57 -21.16 11.41
CA ASN A 604 23.16 -20.12 12.28
C ASN A 604 24.20 -19.24 11.57
N GLY A 605 23.91 -18.83 10.34
CA GLY A 605 24.77 -17.93 9.55
C GLY A 605 25.95 -18.61 8.86
N ALA A 606 26.05 -19.94 8.91
CA ALA A 606 26.96 -20.66 8.03
C ALA A 606 26.47 -20.58 6.57
N ASN A 607 27.34 -20.79 5.58
CA ASN A 607 26.96 -20.95 4.17
C ASN A 607 26.08 -19.83 3.55
N MET A 608 26.18 -18.59 4.04
CA MET A 608 25.34 -17.44 3.65
C MET A 608 25.12 -17.27 2.14
N ALA A 609 26.13 -17.49 1.31
CA ALA A 609 25.98 -17.37 -0.15
C ALA A 609 24.99 -18.40 -0.73
N SER A 610 24.98 -19.62 -0.20
CA SER A 610 24.01 -20.64 -0.61
C SER A 610 22.63 -20.33 -0.08
N HIS A 611 22.53 -19.86 1.17
CA HIS A 611 21.27 -19.49 1.81
C HIS A 611 20.63 -18.28 1.13
N LEU A 612 21.40 -17.26 0.75
CA LEU A 612 20.89 -16.11 0.00
C LEU A 612 20.30 -16.51 -1.36
N ASN A 613 20.92 -17.45 -2.08
CA ASN A 613 20.35 -17.94 -3.33
C ASN A 613 19.07 -18.75 -3.12
N MET A 614 18.90 -19.43 -1.97
CA MET A 614 17.67 -20.14 -1.63
C MET A 614 16.57 -19.20 -1.15
N VAL A 615 16.92 -18.22 -0.32
CA VAL A 615 15.98 -17.18 0.15
C VAL A 615 15.52 -16.34 -1.02
N GLY A 616 16.44 -15.92 -1.89
CA GLY A 616 16.14 -15.09 -3.05
C GLY A 616 15.58 -15.85 -4.25
N ASP A 617 15.04 -17.06 -4.08
CA ASP A 617 14.21 -17.73 -5.08
C ASP A 617 12.75 -17.56 -4.68
N ASP A 618 12.02 -16.69 -5.39
CA ASP A 618 10.63 -16.32 -5.08
C ASP A 618 10.44 -15.65 -3.70
N PHE A 619 11.38 -14.79 -3.31
CA PHE A 619 11.28 -14.02 -2.06
C PHE A 619 10.18 -12.97 -2.18
N ALA A 620 9.11 -13.13 -1.39
CA ALA A 620 8.00 -12.18 -1.31
C ALA A 620 8.40 -10.94 -0.48
N GLY A 621 8.97 -9.93 -1.13
CA GLY A 621 9.47 -8.71 -0.49
C GLY A 621 8.51 -7.53 -0.49
N ALA A 622 8.86 -6.50 0.27
CA ALA A 622 8.16 -5.22 0.29
C ALA A 622 8.30 -4.44 -1.03
N SER A 623 9.46 -4.55 -1.70
CA SER A 623 9.71 -3.92 -3.02
C SER A 623 9.25 -4.77 -4.20
N GLY A 624 8.81 -6.01 -3.94
CA GLY A 624 8.33 -6.94 -4.96
C GLY A 624 8.77 -8.37 -4.68
N ASP A 625 8.36 -9.28 -5.56
CA ASP A 625 8.85 -10.65 -5.56
C ASP A 625 10.25 -10.70 -6.21
N HIS A 626 11.23 -11.26 -5.50
CA HIS A 626 12.62 -11.32 -5.94
C HIS A 626 13.03 -12.74 -6.31
N THR A 627 13.61 -12.87 -7.52
CA THR A 627 14.34 -14.07 -7.94
C THR A 627 15.73 -13.66 -8.38
N PHE A 628 16.75 -14.09 -7.66
CA PHE A 628 18.14 -13.85 -8.05
C PHE A 628 18.51 -14.67 -9.28
N LEU A 629 19.05 -13.98 -10.27
CA LEU A 629 19.69 -14.56 -11.44
C LEU A 629 21.06 -15.11 -11.07
N ASP A 630 21.64 -15.95 -11.93
CA ASP A 630 22.96 -16.57 -11.73
C ASP A 630 24.10 -15.56 -11.45
N ASN A 631 23.92 -14.31 -11.85
CA ASN A 631 24.88 -13.22 -11.66
C ASN A 631 24.60 -12.32 -10.43
N GLY A 632 23.62 -12.70 -9.60
CA GLY A 632 23.23 -11.96 -8.39
C GLY A 632 22.25 -10.80 -8.61
N ASP A 633 21.83 -10.56 -9.86
CA ASP A 633 20.83 -9.54 -10.18
C ASP A 633 19.41 -10.02 -9.95
N VAL A 634 18.46 -9.10 -9.85
CA VAL A 634 17.04 -9.38 -10.06
C VAL A 634 16.62 -8.95 -11.47
N ALA A 635 15.66 -9.67 -12.05
CA ALA A 635 15.06 -9.28 -13.34
C ALA A 635 14.25 -7.97 -13.22
N GLY A 636 13.71 -7.68 -12.02
CA GLY A 636 12.85 -6.53 -11.75
C GLY A 636 11.45 -6.66 -12.34
N ALA A 637 10.52 -5.83 -11.85
CA ALA A 637 9.15 -5.74 -12.38
C ALA A 637 9.00 -4.76 -13.56
N GLY A 638 10.11 -4.18 -14.03
CA GLY A 638 10.12 -3.12 -15.03
C GLY A 638 10.42 -1.74 -14.44
N TYR A 639 10.07 -0.69 -15.19
CA TYR A 639 10.29 0.69 -14.79
C TYR A 639 9.02 1.52 -14.97
N ASP A 640 8.59 2.21 -13.92
CA ASP A 640 7.58 3.24 -14.03
C ASP A 640 8.12 4.42 -14.85
N ILE A 641 7.29 4.95 -15.73
CA ILE A 641 7.56 6.18 -16.48
C ILE A 641 6.74 7.28 -15.82
N CYS A 642 7.47 8.18 -15.16
CA CYS A 642 6.89 9.22 -14.34
C CYS A 642 7.12 10.59 -14.96
N GLU A 643 6.14 11.48 -14.84
CA GLU A 643 6.20 12.84 -15.37
C GLU A 643 5.89 13.88 -14.28
N PHE A 644 6.65 14.97 -14.29
CA PHE A 644 6.36 16.17 -13.51
C PHE A 644 5.42 17.09 -14.28
N VAL A 645 4.17 17.19 -13.83
CA VAL A 645 3.13 17.98 -14.49
C VAL A 645 2.80 19.22 -13.65
N ALA A 646 3.16 20.40 -14.13
CA ALA A 646 2.80 21.67 -13.52
C ALA A 646 1.43 22.14 -14.02
N LEU A 647 0.48 22.33 -13.10
CA LEU A 647 -0.82 22.95 -13.38
C LEU A 647 -0.80 24.46 -13.11
N SER A 648 0.16 24.90 -12.29
CA SER A 648 0.48 26.29 -12.01
C SER A 648 1.95 26.40 -11.60
N SER A 649 2.44 27.61 -11.40
CA SER A 649 3.78 27.88 -10.90
C SER A 649 4.08 27.30 -9.50
N SER A 650 3.05 26.89 -8.75
CA SER A 650 3.18 26.25 -7.43
C SER A 650 2.65 24.82 -7.37
N ASP A 651 1.75 24.42 -8.26
CA ASP A 651 1.08 23.12 -8.20
C ASP A 651 1.72 22.18 -9.24
N ILE A 652 2.64 21.35 -8.77
CA ILE A 652 3.39 20.41 -9.60
C ILE A 652 3.21 19.02 -9.04
N TYR A 653 2.82 18.10 -9.91
CA TYR A 653 2.49 16.72 -9.55
C TYR A 653 3.47 15.78 -10.22
N PHE A 654 4.03 14.85 -9.45
CA PHE A 654 4.84 13.76 -9.96
C PHE A 654 3.96 12.51 -10.07
N ASN A 655 3.74 12.03 -11.30
CA ASN A 655 2.82 10.93 -11.57
C ASN A 655 3.45 9.87 -12.45
N CYS A 656 3.27 8.60 -12.09
CA CYS A 656 3.72 7.45 -12.87
C CYS A 656 2.50 6.78 -13.53
N MET A 657 2.06 7.33 -14.67
CA MET A 657 0.86 6.85 -15.39
C MET A 657 1.16 5.77 -16.41
N GLU A 658 2.42 5.57 -16.76
CA GLU A 658 2.90 4.54 -17.67
C GLU A 658 3.98 3.72 -16.98
N TRP A 659 4.26 2.54 -17.51
CA TRP A 659 5.37 1.70 -17.09
C TRP A 659 5.90 0.88 -18.26
N TRP A 660 7.13 0.42 -18.12
CA TRP A 660 7.86 -0.29 -19.14
C TRP A 660 8.22 -1.68 -18.63
N SER A 661 8.09 -2.68 -19.49
CA SER A 661 8.68 -4.01 -19.27
C SER A 661 9.61 -4.39 -20.43
N ALA A 662 10.59 -5.25 -20.15
CA ALA A 662 11.50 -5.73 -21.18
C ALA A 662 10.83 -6.55 -22.30
N ILE A 663 9.62 -7.08 -22.04
CA ILE A 663 8.88 -7.94 -22.98
C ILE A 663 7.92 -7.10 -23.82
N ASP A 664 7.11 -6.28 -23.17
CA ASP A 664 5.97 -5.60 -23.80
C ASP A 664 6.23 -4.12 -24.08
N GLY A 665 7.35 -3.57 -23.61
CA GLY A 665 7.66 -2.14 -23.71
C GLY A 665 6.73 -1.31 -22.82
N ILE A 666 6.42 -0.09 -23.27
CA ILE A 666 5.58 0.88 -22.55
C ILE A 666 4.11 0.45 -22.56
N GLN A 667 3.49 0.54 -21.39
CA GLN A 667 2.12 0.17 -21.08
C GLN A 667 1.51 1.19 -20.11
N ASP A 668 0.18 1.33 -20.15
CA ASP A 668 -0.53 2.14 -19.15
C ASP A 668 -0.44 1.47 -17.77
N THR A 669 -0.19 2.26 -16.73
CA THR A 669 -0.29 1.80 -15.34
C THR A 669 -1.77 1.63 -14.97
N PRO A 670 -2.21 0.44 -14.52
CA PRO A 670 -3.57 0.28 -14.02
C PRO A 670 -3.81 1.19 -12.82
N PHE A 671 -4.88 1.99 -12.89
CA PHE A 671 -5.28 2.84 -11.79
C PHE A 671 -6.05 2.03 -10.74
N ASN A 672 -5.50 1.92 -9.52
CA ASN A 672 -6.08 1.14 -8.43
C ASN A 672 -6.86 1.99 -7.41
N GLY A 673 -7.02 3.29 -7.66
CA GLY A 673 -7.74 4.22 -6.78
C GLY A 673 -9.23 4.37 -7.10
N ALA A 674 -9.84 5.46 -6.63
CA ALA A 674 -11.26 5.76 -6.88
C ALA A 674 -11.48 6.55 -8.18
N THR A 675 -12.30 6.00 -9.08
CA THR A 675 -12.71 6.69 -10.30
C THR A 675 -13.95 7.57 -10.06
N VAL A 676 -13.82 8.88 -10.26
CA VAL A 676 -14.87 9.88 -10.14
C VAL A 676 -15.43 10.24 -11.51
N LYS A 677 -16.73 10.03 -11.70
CA LYS A 677 -17.41 10.35 -12.96
C LYS A 677 -18.01 11.75 -12.93
N ILE A 678 -17.65 12.58 -13.90
CA ILE A 678 -18.26 13.90 -14.12
C ILE A 678 -19.08 13.83 -15.41
N GLY A 679 -20.37 14.17 -15.32
CA GLY A 679 -21.22 14.25 -16.50
C GLY A 679 -20.92 15.50 -17.31
N PHE A 680 -20.91 15.40 -18.64
CA PHE A 680 -20.74 16.54 -19.53
C PHE A 680 -21.89 16.59 -20.55
N LEU A 681 -22.80 17.56 -20.39
CA LEU A 681 -23.92 17.80 -21.30
C LEU A 681 -23.47 18.68 -22.46
N ASN A 682 -23.18 18.04 -23.58
CA ASN A 682 -22.69 18.68 -24.81
C ASN A 682 -23.83 18.76 -25.84
N PRO A 683 -24.07 19.87 -26.55
CA PRO A 683 -25.09 19.94 -27.61
C PRO A 683 -24.60 19.29 -28.91
N MET A 684 -24.42 17.96 -28.92
CA MET A 684 -23.89 17.22 -30.08
C MET A 684 -24.86 17.22 -31.28
N THR A 685 -26.15 17.44 -31.00
CA THR A 685 -27.18 17.72 -32.01
C THR A 685 -27.89 19.05 -31.73
N GLY A 686 -28.71 19.50 -32.68
CA GLY A 686 -29.45 20.76 -32.56
C GLY A 686 -28.77 21.97 -33.23
N PRO A 687 -29.27 23.18 -33.00
CA PRO A 687 -28.89 24.40 -33.74
C PRO A 687 -27.43 24.82 -33.55
N ILE A 688 -26.81 24.44 -32.42
CA ILE A 688 -25.45 24.86 -32.06
C ILE A 688 -24.43 23.71 -32.07
N ALA A 689 -24.76 22.59 -32.73
CA ALA A 689 -23.91 21.39 -32.78
C ALA A 689 -22.52 21.61 -33.37
N VAL A 690 -22.33 22.69 -34.14
CA VAL A 690 -21.04 23.09 -34.69
C VAL A 690 -19.99 23.40 -33.61
N TYR A 691 -20.40 23.82 -32.41
CA TYR A 691 -19.48 24.15 -31.30
C TYR A 691 -19.17 22.97 -30.38
N ALA A 692 -19.94 21.88 -30.46
CA ALA A 692 -19.80 20.73 -29.57
C ALA A 692 -18.39 20.11 -29.55
N PRO A 693 -17.66 20.01 -30.69
CA PRO A 693 -16.27 19.54 -30.67
C PRO A 693 -15.35 20.42 -29.81
N GLY A 694 -15.50 21.74 -29.90
CA GLY A 694 -14.67 22.68 -29.13
C GLY A 694 -14.95 22.61 -27.62
N PHE A 695 -16.21 22.50 -27.22
CA PHE A 695 -16.57 22.28 -25.81
C PHE A 695 -15.97 20.98 -25.27
N GLY A 696 -16.10 19.88 -26.02
CA GLY A 696 -15.56 18.59 -25.63
C GLY A 696 -14.03 18.60 -25.54
N ALA A 697 -13.34 19.26 -26.49
CA ALA A 697 -11.90 19.41 -26.47
C ALA A 697 -11.42 20.21 -25.24
N ALA A 698 -12.07 21.33 -24.93
CA ALA A 698 -11.73 22.14 -23.76
C ALA A 698 -11.97 21.40 -22.44
N ALA A 699 -13.08 20.66 -22.33
CA ALA A 699 -13.36 19.84 -21.16
C ALA A 699 -12.37 18.67 -21.00
N SER A 700 -11.86 18.13 -22.12
CA SER A 700 -10.84 17.08 -22.12
C SER A 700 -9.47 17.59 -21.68
N ILE A 701 -9.11 18.83 -22.02
CA ILE A 701 -7.91 19.49 -21.47
C ILE A 701 -8.03 19.58 -19.94
N ALA A 702 -9.19 20.02 -19.44
CA ALA A 702 -9.44 20.06 -18.00
C ALA A 702 -9.39 18.66 -17.36
N LEU A 703 -9.95 17.64 -18.02
CA LEU A 703 -9.90 16.25 -17.55
C LEU A 703 -8.45 15.75 -17.38
N GLY A 704 -7.58 16.01 -18.36
CA GLY A 704 -6.16 15.66 -18.26
C GLY A 704 -5.48 16.32 -17.08
N MET A 705 -5.73 17.61 -16.85
CA MET A 705 -5.19 18.34 -15.69
C MET A 705 -5.71 17.80 -14.36
N MET A 706 -7.01 17.48 -14.26
CA MET A 706 -7.59 16.88 -13.06
C MET A 706 -7.00 15.49 -12.78
N ASN A 707 -6.76 14.68 -13.82
CA ASN A 707 -6.12 13.37 -13.67
C ASN A 707 -4.66 13.49 -13.25
N ALA A 708 -3.91 14.45 -13.78
CA ALA A 708 -2.56 14.73 -13.30
C ALA A 708 -2.54 15.18 -11.84
N ALA A 709 -3.49 15.99 -11.38
CA ALA A 709 -3.58 16.35 -9.96
C ALA A 709 -4.04 15.18 -9.07
N GLY A 710 -4.90 14.33 -9.59
CA GLY A 710 -5.58 13.28 -8.83
C GLY A 710 -4.80 11.98 -8.69
N TRP A 711 -3.95 11.64 -9.66
CA TRP A 711 -3.34 10.31 -9.78
C TRP A 711 -2.60 9.89 -8.51
N SER A 712 -1.62 10.68 -8.08
CA SER A 712 -0.85 10.41 -6.86
C SER A 712 -1.66 10.56 -5.56
N ASN A 713 -2.90 11.07 -5.64
CA ASN A 713 -3.85 11.13 -4.53
C ASN A 713 -4.90 10.00 -4.58
N GLY A 714 -4.71 8.98 -5.43
CA GLY A 714 -5.64 7.87 -5.57
C GLY A 714 -6.99 8.26 -6.17
N LEU A 715 -7.04 9.33 -6.97
CA LEU A 715 -8.24 9.78 -7.70
C LEU A 715 -8.01 9.84 -9.21
N GLN A 716 -8.95 9.28 -9.97
CA GLN A 716 -8.99 9.41 -11.43
C GLN A 716 -10.37 9.91 -11.83
N PHE A 717 -10.41 10.92 -12.70
CA PHE A 717 -11.62 11.47 -13.26
C PHE A 717 -11.94 10.83 -14.62
N GLU A 718 -13.22 10.56 -14.82
CA GLU A 718 -13.79 10.13 -16.09
C GLU A 718 -14.88 11.13 -16.50
N MET A 719 -14.83 11.60 -17.75
CA MET A 719 -15.90 12.42 -18.31
C MET A 719 -16.94 11.53 -19.00
N VAL A 720 -18.17 11.51 -18.47
CA VAL A 720 -19.31 10.84 -19.09
C VAL A 720 -20.05 11.85 -19.95
N MET A 721 -19.85 11.79 -21.27
CA MET A 721 -20.46 12.73 -22.21
C MET A 721 -21.87 12.30 -22.62
N ALA A 722 -22.82 13.23 -22.64
CA ALA A 722 -24.19 13.00 -23.11
C ALA A 722 -24.70 14.16 -23.97
N ASP A 723 -25.49 13.84 -24.99
CA ASP A 723 -26.06 14.84 -25.91
C ASP A 723 -27.23 15.57 -25.24
N SER A 724 -27.13 16.90 -25.13
CA SER A 724 -28.22 17.76 -24.68
C SER A 724 -29.19 18.13 -25.80
N GLY A 725 -28.77 18.00 -27.06
CA GLY A 725 -29.54 18.36 -28.26
C GLY A 725 -29.97 19.82 -28.33
N CYS A 726 -29.45 20.69 -27.44
CA CYS A 726 -30.00 22.02 -27.16
C CYS A 726 -31.53 22.00 -26.91
N SER A 727 -32.06 20.88 -26.39
CA SER A 727 -33.49 20.62 -26.25
C SER A 727 -33.81 20.22 -24.82
N GLY A 728 -34.88 20.78 -24.24
CA GLY A 728 -35.30 20.44 -22.88
C GLY A 728 -35.57 18.94 -22.69
N ASP A 729 -36.28 18.31 -23.62
CA ASP A 729 -36.64 16.88 -23.54
C ASP A 729 -35.40 15.96 -23.65
N VAL A 730 -34.51 16.29 -24.59
CA VAL A 730 -33.27 15.53 -24.81
C VAL A 730 -32.35 15.70 -23.61
N ALA A 731 -32.15 16.93 -23.12
CA ALA A 731 -31.30 17.22 -21.98
C ALA A 731 -31.80 16.61 -20.67
N ALA A 732 -33.12 16.58 -20.42
CA ALA A 732 -33.68 15.88 -19.27
C ALA A 732 -33.42 14.36 -19.33
N THR A 733 -33.54 13.76 -20.51
CA THR A 733 -33.24 12.33 -20.73
C THR A 733 -31.74 12.04 -20.57
N ALA A 734 -30.90 12.93 -21.10
CA ALA A 734 -29.44 12.84 -20.98
C ALA A 734 -29.00 12.99 -19.51
N ALA A 735 -29.59 13.93 -18.77
CA ALA A 735 -29.35 14.08 -17.33
C ALA A 735 -29.68 12.81 -16.55
N GLN A 736 -30.81 12.15 -16.86
CA GLN A 736 -31.13 10.85 -16.26
C GLN A 736 -30.08 9.78 -16.61
N THR A 737 -29.61 9.76 -17.86
CA THR A 737 -28.55 8.83 -18.29
C THR A 737 -27.24 9.06 -17.52
N LEU A 738 -26.90 10.32 -17.23
CA LEU A 738 -25.73 10.67 -16.42
C LEU A 738 -25.89 10.24 -14.95
N ILE A 739 -27.07 10.45 -14.36
CA ILE A 739 -27.40 9.93 -13.02
C ILE A 739 -27.22 8.41 -12.98
N ASP A 740 -27.78 7.70 -13.96
CA ASP A 740 -27.71 6.23 -14.04
C ASP A 740 -26.26 5.75 -14.25
N ALA A 741 -25.39 6.58 -14.83
CA ALA A 741 -23.96 6.30 -14.98
C ALA A 741 -23.13 6.52 -13.69
N GLY A 742 -23.75 7.10 -12.66
CA GLY A 742 -23.11 7.34 -11.35
C GLY A 742 -22.25 8.59 -11.29
N VAL A 743 -22.58 9.64 -12.05
CA VAL A 743 -21.82 10.90 -12.00
C VAL A 743 -22.00 11.62 -10.65
N VAL A 744 -20.96 12.30 -10.17
CA VAL A 744 -21.01 13.09 -8.92
C VAL A 744 -21.53 14.52 -9.14
N GLY A 745 -21.42 15.01 -10.36
CA GLY A 745 -21.78 16.37 -10.78
C GLY A 745 -21.88 16.44 -12.30
N VAL A 746 -22.55 17.47 -12.81
CA VAL A 746 -22.70 17.68 -14.26
C VAL A 746 -22.18 19.06 -14.68
N VAL A 747 -21.41 19.09 -15.75
CA VAL A 747 -20.97 20.30 -16.44
C VAL A 747 -21.78 20.46 -17.72
N GLY A 748 -22.26 21.66 -17.99
CA GLY A 748 -23.24 21.96 -19.04
C GLY A 748 -24.62 22.29 -18.46
N ALA A 749 -25.69 22.33 -19.25
CA ALA A 749 -25.69 22.29 -20.72
C ALA A 749 -25.35 23.68 -21.28
N ALA A 750 -25.21 23.77 -22.60
CA ALA A 750 -24.94 25.04 -23.27
C ALA A 750 -26.19 25.93 -23.37
N CYS A 751 -27.32 25.37 -23.83
CA CYS A 751 -28.55 26.12 -24.08
C CYS A 751 -29.40 26.27 -22.81
N SER A 752 -29.95 27.46 -22.56
CA SER A 752 -30.69 27.75 -21.33
C SER A 752 -31.88 26.82 -21.09
N GLY A 753 -32.69 26.51 -22.11
CA GLY A 753 -33.83 25.59 -21.96
C GLY A 753 -33.42 24.14 -21.67
N ALA A 754 -32.33 23.69 -22.30
CA ALA A 754 -31.72 22.39 -22.00
C ALA A 754 -31.20 22.34 -20.57
N THR A 755 -30.53 23.40 -20.12
CA THR A 755 -30.02 23.54 -18.75
C THR A 755 -31.13 23.53 -17.71
N MET A 756 -32.22 24.29 -17.93
CA MET A 756 -33.38 24.30 -17.04
C MET A 756 -34.00 22.91 -16.88
N ALA A 757 -34.20 22.20 -18.00
CA ALA A 757 -34.79 20.87 -17.98
C ALA A 757 -33.86 19.82 -17.35
N ALA A 758 -32.56 19.85 -17.65
CA ALA A 758 -31.57 18.97 -17.04
C ALA A 758 -31.42 19.23 -15.54
N ASN A 759 -31.37 20.49 -15.09
CA ASN A 759 -31.26 20.82 -13.68
C ASN A 759 -32.48 20.34 -12.88
N ALA A 760 -33.69 20.40 -13.45
CA ALA A 760 -34.88 19.86 -12.79
C ALA A 760 -34.75 18.35 -12.48
N VAL A 761 -34.06 17.59 -13.33
CA VAL A 761 -33.78 16.17 -13.11
C VAL A 761 -32.62 15.97 -12.11
N LEU A 762 -31.51 16.70 -12.31
CA LEU A 762 -30.30 16.58 -11.49
C LEU A 762 -30.50 17.02 -10.04
N SER A 763 -31.16 18.16 -9.84
CA SER A 763 -31.42 18.72 -8.51
C SER A 763 -32.35 17.83 -7.68
N ALA A 764 -33.31 17.15 -8.32
CA ALA A 764 -34.16 16.14 -7.68
C ALA A 764 -33.35 14.93 -7.19
N ALA A 765 -32.23 14.62 -7.85
CA ALA A 765 -31.26 13.60 -7.44
C ALA A 765 -30.16 14.14 -6.50
N GLY A 766 -30.17 15.44 -6.18
CA GLY A 766 -29.14 16.08 -5.35
C GLY A 766 -27.80 16.29 -6.07
N ILE A 767 -27.74 16.15 -7.39
CA ILE A 767 -26.52 16.31 -8.19
C ILE A 767 -26.37 17.79 -8.61
N PRO A 768 -25.25 18.45 -8.28
CA PRO A 768 -25.03 19.84 -8.68
C PRO A 768 -24.67 19.96 -10.17
N MET A 769 -24.90 21.14 -10.73
CA MET A 769 -24.69 21.44 -12.15
C MET A 769 -23.96 22.76 -12.35
N ILE A 770 -22.90 22.78 -13.17
CA ILE A 770 -22.18 24.01 -13.56
C ILE A 770 -22.34 24.21 -15.07
N SER A 771 -23.12 25.21 -15.50
CA SER A 771 -23.23 25.55 -16.93
C SER A 771 -22.07 26.43 -17.39
N TYR A 772 -21.56 26.11 -18.59
CA TYR A 772 -20.50 26.86 -19.25
C TYR A 772 -21.01 27.88 -20.29
N ALA A 773 -22.32 27.93 -20.59
CA ALA A 773 -22.84 28.86 -21.62
C ALA A 773 -24.30 29.33 -21.44
N SER A 774 -25.05 28.86 -20.44
CA SER A 774 -26.46 29.25 -20.29
C SER A 774 -26.66 30.59 -19.57
N THR A 775 -27.18 31.59 -20.29
CA THR A 775 -27.23 32.98 -19.82
C THR A 775 -28.61 33.47 -19.33
N ASN A 776 -29.71 32.75 -19.63
CA ASN A 776 -31.08 33.17 -19.25
C ASN A 776 -31.20 33.63 -17.77
N PRO A 777 -31.79 34.80 -17.48
CA PRO A 777 -31.95 35.33 -16.11
C PRO A 777 -32.76 34.46 -15.14
N GLY A 778 -33.70 33.66 -15.65
CA GLY A 778 -34.53 32.75 -14.87
C GLY A 778 -33.73 31.66 -14.16
N LEU A 779 -32.56 31.28 -14.67
CA LEU A 779 -31.66 30.34 -14.01
C LEU A 779 -31.08 30.89 -12.69
N SER A 780 -31.16 32.20 -12.45
CA SER A 780 -30.73 32.85 -11.21
C SER A 780 -31.67 32.58 -10.01
N ASP A 781 -32.81 31.92 -10.21
CA ASP A 781 -33.73 31.54 -9.14
C ASP A 781 -33.25 30.27 -8.42
N ALA A 782 -32.58 30.45 -7.28
CA ALA A 782 -32.03 29.36 -6.48
C ALA A 782 -33.08 28.45 -5.83
N GLU A 783 -34.34 28.88 -5.73
CA GLU A 783 -35.44 28.01 -5.27
C GLU A 783 -35.92 27.09 -6.41
N ALA A 784 -35.99 27.62 -7.63
CA ALA A 784 -36.38 26.85 -8.82
C ALA A 784 -35.24 25.95 -9.33
N TYR A 785 -33.99 26.40 -9.22
CA TYR A 785 -32.80 25.72 -9.71
C TYR A 785 -31.75 25.54 -8.60
N PRO A 786 -32.05 24.75 -7.55
CA PRO A 786 -31.10 24.54 -6.47
C PRO A 786 -29.86 23.79 -6.98
N ASN A 787 -28.69 24.12 -6.41
CA ASN A 787 -27.38 23.57 -6.81
C ASN A 787 -27.00 23.84 -8.28
N PHE A 788 -27.61 24.84 -8.91
CA PHE A 788 -27.16 25.36 -10.20
C PHE A 788 -26.07 26.42 -10.00
N PHE A 789 -25.05 26.36 -10.86
CA PHE A 789 -23.98 27.33 -10.97
C PHE A 789 -23.72 27.62 -12.44
N ARG A 790 -23.12 28.76 -12.75
CA ARG A 790 -22.61 29.05 -14.10
C ARG A 790 -21.39 29.93 -14.08
N VAL A 791 -20.47 29.65 -15.00
CA VAL A 791 -19.24 30.44 -15.19
C VAL A 791 -19.39 31.53 -16.25
N VAL A 792 -20.57 31.63 -16.86
CA VAL A 792 -20.96 32.75 -17.74
C VAL A 792 -21.87 33.74 -17.02
N PRO A 793 -21.77 35.04 -17.31
CA PRO A 793 -22.67 36.05 -16.75
C PRO A 793 -24.13 35.87 -17.20
N SER A 794 -25.05 36.39 -16.40
CA SER A 794 -26.48 36.43 -16.71
C SER A 794 -26.81 37.45 -17.80
N ASP A 795 -27.82 37.17 -18.65
CA ASP A 795 -28.38 38.20 -19.55
C ASP A 795 -29.02 39.36 -18.77
N ALA A 796 -29.31 39.17 -17.48
CA ALA A 796 -29.75 40.27 -16.59
C ALA A 796 -28.67 41.36 -16.48
N ILE A 797 -27.42 41.02 -16.78
CA ILE A 797 -26.27 41.91 -16.84
C ILE A 797 -26.01 42.31 -18.30
N GLN A 798 -26.07 41.37 -19.25
CA GLN A 798 -25.78 41.65 -20.67
C GLN A 798 -26.84 42.52 -21.37
N GLY A 799 -28.12 42.33 -21.06
CA GLY A 799 -29.25 43.12 -21.60
C GLY A 799 -29.04 44.63 -21.44
N PRO A 800 -28.85 45.11 -20.20
CA PRO A 800 -28.50 46.51 -19.95
C PRO A 800 -27.20 46.96 -20.64
N ALA A 801 -26.14 46.15 -20.60
CA ALA A 801 -24.88 46.49 -21.24
C ALA A 801 -25.01 46.65 -22.77
N LEU A 802 -25.75 45.74 -23.43
CA LEU A 802 -26.05 45.83 -24.85
C LEU A 802 -26.89 47.07 -25.17
N ASN A 803 -27.88 47.41 -24.34
CA ASN A 803 -28.65 48.65 -24.50
C ASN A 803 -27.76 49.90 -24.40
N ASP A 804 -26.79 49.90 -23.50
CA ASP A 804 -25.84 51.02 -23.37
C ASP A 804 -24.92 51.13 -24.60
N VAL A 805 -24.51 50.00 -25.19
CA VAL A 805 -23.78 49.97 -26.48
C VAL A 805 -24.64 50.53 -27.61
N VAL A 806 -25.88 50.06 -27.74
CA VAL A 806 -26.84 50.57 -28.75
C VAL A 806 -26.99 52.09 -28.61
N THR A 807 -27.11 52.59 -27.38
CA THR A 807 -27.23 54.03 -27.11
C THR A 807 -25.94 54.79 -27.45
N ALA A 808 -24.78 54.27 -27.08
CA ALA A 808 -23.48 54.88 -27.33
C ALA A 808 -23.16 54.99 -28.83
N ASP A 809 -23.56 54.00 -29.61
CA ASP A 809 -23.35 53.95 -31.06
C ASP A 809 -24.44 54.69 -31.84
N GLY A 810 -25.37 55.36 -31.15
CA GLY A 810 -26.39 56.20 -31.76
C GLY A 810 -27.54 55.42 -32.38
N GLY A 811 -27.84 54.22 -31.87
CA GLY A 811 -29.01 53.45 -32.24
C GLY A 811 -30.31 54.26 -32.10
N SER A 812 -31.20 54.13 -33.08
CA SER A 812 -32.43 54.93 -33.17
C SER A 812 -33.58 54.07 -33.68
N ASP A 813 -34.78 54.24 -33.11
CA ASP A 813 -35.99 53.48 -33.49
C ASP A 813 -35.66 51.97 -33.58
N VAL A 814 -35.33 51.37 -32.43
CA VAL A 814 -34.72 50.04 -32.34
C VAL A 814 -35.77 48.95 -32.55
N ALA A 815 -35.50 48.04 -33.48
CA ALA A 815 -36.22 46.79 -33.63
C ALA A 815 -35.53 45.71 -32.80
N LEU A 816 -36.27 45.00 -31.96
CA LEU A 816 -35.77 43.82 -31.26
C LEU A 816 -36.23 42.57 -32.01
N MET A 817 -35.30 41.80 -32.56
CA MET A 817 -35.55 40.50 -33.18
C MET A 817 -34.93 39.40 -32.34
N PHE A 818 -35.73 38.43 -31.91
CA PHE A 818 -35.27 37.41 -30.96
C PHE A 818 -35.90 36.05 -31.21
N MET A 819 -35.15 34.98 -30.91
CA MET A 819 -35.71 33.63 -30.85
C MET A 819 -36.67 33.49 -29.67
N THR A 820 -37.78 32.79 -29.85
CA THR A 820 -38.77 32.54 -28.80
C THR A 820 -38.44 31.36 -27.88
N ASN A 821 -37.23 30.80 -27.97
CA ASN A 821 -36.73 29.82 -27.01
C ASN A 821 -36.32 30.48 -25.68
N ASP A 822 -35.95 29.67 -24.69
CA ASP A 822 -35.62 30.17 -23.35
C ASP A 822 -34.44 31.16 -23.38
N TYR A 823 -33.39 30.92 -24.17
CA TYR A 823 -32.28 31.85 -24.31
C TYR A 823 -32.74 33.20 -24.89
N GLY A 824 -33.34 33.17 -26.10
CA GLY A 824 -33.69 34.39 -26.82
C GLY A 824 -34.74 35.22 -26.10
N SER A 825 -35.74 34.57 -25.49
CA SER A 825 -36.80 35.27 -24.74
C SER A 825 -36.26 35.91 -23.46
N GLY A 826 -35.43 35.20 -22.69
CA GLY A 826 -34.88 35.72 -21.44
C GLY A 826 -33.99 36.95 -21.66
N PHE A 827 -33.13 36.90 -22.68
CA PHE A 827 -32.29 38.04 -23.05
C PHE A 827 -33.12 39.18 -23.67
N ALA A 828 -34.11 38.88 -24.52
CA ALA A 828 -35.01 39.90 -25.06
C ALA A 828 -35.78 40.65 -23.98
N ASP A 829 -36.24 39.95 -22.94
CA ASP A 829 -36.90 40.56 -21.78
C ASP A 829 -35.94 41.46 -20.99
N ALA A 830 -34.70 41.02 -20.76
CA ALA A 830 -33.68 41.82 -20.07
C ALA A 830 -33.32 43.09 -20.85
N PHE A 831 -33.13 42.98 -22.18
CA PHE A 831 -32.91 44.12 -23.05
C PHE A 831 -34.12 45.06 -23.07
N THR A 832 -35.34 44.53 -23.20
CA THR A 832 -36.58 45.31 -23.23
C THR A 832 -36.80 46.06 -21.91
N ALA A 833 -36.43 45.45 -20.78
CA ALA A 833 -36.49 46.10 -19.46
C ALA A 833 -35.53 47.29 -19.36
N ALA A 834 -34.34 47.19 -19.96
CA ALA A 834 -33.36 48.27 -20.00
C ALA A 834 -33.72 49.38 -21.00
N HIS A 835 -34.16 49.00 -22.21
CA HIS A 835 -34.49 49.92 -23.31
C HIS A 835 -35.84 50.63 -23.11
N GLY A 836 -36.78 49.94 -22.48
CA GLY A 836 -38.18 50.34 -22.37
C GLY A 836 -39.03 49.87 -23.55
N ALA A 837 -40.06 49.07 -23.29
CA ALA A 837 -40.92 48.49 -24.33
C ALA A 837 -41.57 49.53 -25.26
N ASP A 838 -41.94 50.70 -24.74
CA ASP A 838 -42.55 51.78 -25.53
C ASP A 838 -41.54 52.47 -26.48
N ASN A 839 -40.24 52.21 -26.33
CA ASN A 839 -39.19 52.80 -27.16
C ASN A 839 -38.76 51.91 -28.34
N LEU A 840 -39.26 50.67 -28.40
CA LEU A 840 -39.01 49.78 -29.53
C LEU A 840 -39.94 50.12 -30.71
N CYS A 841 -39.37 50.27 -31.91
CA CYS A 841 -40.18 50.45 -33.13
C CYS A 841 -40.92 49.15 -33.52
N ALA A 842 -40.31 48.00 -33.20
CA ALA A 842 -40.83 46.67 -33.41
C ALA A 842 -40.20 45.69 -32.40
N SER A 843 -40.98 44.71 -31.95
CA SER A 843 -40.49 43.58 -31.16
C SER A 843 -41.03 42.31 -31.81
N ILE A 844 -40.12 41.48 -32.34
CA ILE A 844 -40.43 40.40 -33.28
C ILE A 844 -39.78 39.11 -32.79
N GLY A 845 -40.60 38.23 -32.23
CA GLY A 845 -40.21 36.87 -31.90
C GLY A 845 -40.31 35.94 -33.11
N TYR A 846 -39.38 34.99 -33.24
CA TYR A 846 -39.49 33.89 -34.20
C TYR A 846 -39.12 32.55 -33.56
N GLU A 847 -39.72 31.48 -34.07
CA GLU A 847 -39.45 30.12 -33.61
C GLU A 847 -38.13 29.60 -34.20
N GLU A 848 -37.42 28.75 -33.46
CA GLU A 848 -36.15 28.12 -33.89
C GLU A 848 -36.28 27.27 -35.18
N THR A 849 -37.50 26.85 -35.53
CA THR A 849 -37.78 26.12 -36.78
C THR A 849 -38.03 27.04 -37.99
N THR A 850 -37.95 28.35 -37.80
CA THR A 850 -38.19 29.34 -38.85
C THR A 850 -37.04 29.30 -39.86
N THR A 851 -37.38 29.17 -41.15
CA THR A 851 -36.40 29.14 -42.26
C THR A 851 -36.63 30.24 -43.29
N ASP A 852 -37.71 31.00 -43.15
CA ASP A 852 -38.05 32.14 -44.00
C ASP A 852 -38.34 33.36 -43.11
N PHE A 853 -37.42 34.32 -43.14
CA PHE A 853 -37.48 35.53 -42.32
C PHE A 853 -38.12 36.71 -43.04
N THR A 854 -38.61 36.55 -44.27
CA THR A 854 -39.14 37.64 -45.12
C THR A 854 -40.18 38.48 -44.37
N SER A 855 -41.13 37.82 -43.72
CA SER A 855 -42.23 38.50 -43.00
C SER A 855 -41.80 39.12 -41.67
N ALA A 856 -40.78 38.57 -41.00
CA ALA A 856 -40.21 39.13 -39.78
C ALA A 856 -39.46 40.42 -40.13
N VAL A 857 -38.61 40.38 -41.15
CA VAL A 857 -37.88 41.55 -41.66
C VAL A 857 -38.82 42.61 -42.22
N GLN A 858 -39.90 42.23 -42.90
CA GLN A 858 -40.88 43.21 -43.40
C GLN A 858 -41.51 44.03 -42.26
N GLN A 859 -41.69 43.46 -41.06
CA GLN A 859 -42.18 44.21 -39.91
C GLN A 859 -41.17 45.25 -39.41
N VAL A 860 -39.87 44.98 -39.50
CA VAL A 860 -38.81 45.97 -39.24
C VAL A 860 -38.92 47.13 -40.23
N MET A 861 -39.11 46.81 -41.51
CA MET A 861 -39.26 47.82 -42.57
C MET A 861 -40.53 48.66 -42.41
N ASP A 862 -41.66 48.01 -42.11
CA ASP A 862 -42.97 48.68 -41.91
C ASP A 862 -42.98 49.57 -40.65
N GLY A 863 -42.19 49.20 -39.64
CA GLY A 863 -41.97 50.00 -38.42
C GLY A 863 -41.11 51.24 -38.64
N ASN A 864 -40.49 51.41 -39.82
CA ASN A 864 -39.46 52.42 -40.11
C ASN A 864 -38.32 52.42 -39.07
N CYS A 865 -37.90 51.21 -38.64
CA CYS A 865 -36.86 51.05 -37.65
C CYS A 865 -35.50 51.56 -38.16
N GLY A 866 -34.72 52.21 -37.30
CA GLY A 866 -33.41 52.76 -37.64
C GLY A 866 -32.24 51.89 -37.20
N SER A 867 -32.47 50.91 -36.34
CA SER A 867 -31.48 49.93 -35.90
C SER A 867 -32.15 48.60 -35.55
N VAL A 868 -31.42 47.50 -35.61
CA VAL A 868 -31.90 46.16 -35.21
C VAL A 868 -31.00 45.64 -34.09
N VAL A 869 -31.60 45.12 -33.03
CA VAL A 869 -30.94 44.30 -32.02
C VAL A 869 -31.35 42.85 -32.27
N LEU A 870 -30.36 42.00 -32.46
CA LEU A 870 -30.51 40.60 -32.84
C LEU A 870 -30.06 39.69 -31.70
N ILE A 871 -31.01 38.93 -31.15
CA ILE A 871 -30.77 37.89 -30.15
C ILE A 871 -31.09 36.55 -30.81
N SER A 872 -30.07 35.92 -31.36
CA SER A 872 -30.17 34.79 -32.27
C SER A 872 -28.95 33.89 -32.15
N TYR A 873 -29.02 32.69 -32.74
CA TYR A 873 -27.82 31.90 -33.02
C TYR A 873 -27.26 32.23 -34.39
N ALA A 874 -25.96 32.00 -34.58
CA ALA A 874 -25.21 32.39 -35.77
C ALA A 874 -25.89 32.07 -37.12
N ALA A 875 -26.48 30.87 -37.29
CA ALA A 875 -27.11 30.46 -38.55
C ALA A 875 -28.40 31.26 -38.86
N ASP A 876 -29.31 31.36 -37.88
CA ASP A 876 -30.55 32.12 -38.03
C ASP A 876 -30.26 33.62 -38.14
N GLY A 877 -29.29 34.10 -37.36
CA GLY A 877 -28.84 35.48 -37.39
C GLY A 877 -28.27 35.87 -38.74
N ALA A 878 -27.48 34.98 -39.36
CA ALA A 878 -26.98 35.17 -40.71
C ALA A 878 -28.13 35.31 -41.73
N ALA A 879 -29.12 34.40 -41.67
CA ALA A 879 -30.28 34.45 -42.55
C ALA A 879 -31.13 35.73 -42.35
N ILE A 880 -31.30 36.20 -41.11
CA ILE A 880 -32.01 37.45 -40.80
C ILE A 880 -31.25 38.66 -41.35
N VAL A 881 -29.93 38.71 -41.15
CA VAL A 881 -29.07 39.78 -41.67
C VAL A 881 -29.09 39.83 -43.20
N GLU A 882 -29.03 38.67 -43.86
CA GLU A 882 -29.13 38.60 -45.32
C GLU A 882 -30.50 39.04 -45.84
N GLU A 883 -31.57 38.69 -45.15
CA GLU A 883 -32.91 39.11 -45.51
C GLU A 883 -33.12 40.62 -45.27
N LEU A 884 -32.58 41.18 -44.18
CA LEU A 884 -32.51 42.63 -43.94
C LEU A 884 -31.80 43.34 -45.09
N ALA A 885 -30.65 42.82 -45.53
CA ALA A 885 -29.92 43.36 -46.67
C ALA A 885 -30.71 43.22 -47.99
N ALA A 886 -31.38 42.09 -48.21
CA ALA A 886 -32.18 41.83 -49.41
C ALA A 886 -33.39 42.78 -49.53
N GLN A 887 -34.01 43.15 -48.40
CA GLN A 887 -35.09 44.12 -48.34
C GLN A 887 -34.60 45.59 -48.31
N GLY A 888 -33.29 45.81 -48.30
CA GLY A 888 -32.67 47.14 -48.37
C GLY A 888 -32.64 47.90 -47.04
N PHE A 889 -32.62 47.19 -45.91
CA PHE A 889 -32.36 47.80 -44.61
C PHE A 889 -30.95 48.40 -44.58
N ALA A 890 -30.82 49.63 -44.08
CA ALA A 890 -29.56 50.38 -44.04
C ALA A 890 -29.18 50.86 -42.63
N GLY A 891 -29.92 50.41 -41.61
CA GLY A 891 -29.66 50.76 -40.21
C GLY A 891 -28.53 49.94 -39.60
N GLN A 892 -28.08 50.36 -38.42
CA GLN A 892 -27.09 49.63 -37.65
C GLN A 892 -27.67 48.33 -37.09
N ILE A 893 -26.90 47.25 -37.14
CA ILE A 893 -27.26 45.96 -36.54
C ILE A 893 -26.38 45.75 -35.31
N PHE A 894 -27.03 45.44 -34.20
CA PHE A 894 -26.45 45.10 -32.92
C PHE A 894 -26.81 43.65 -32.58
N GLY A 895 -25.95 42.95 -31.84
CA GLY A 895 -26.14 41.55 -31.50
C GLY A 895 -25.78 41.20 -30.06
N GLY A 896 -26.41 40.16 -29.56
CA GLY A 896 -25.98 39.48 -28.33
C GLY A 896 -24.84 38.47 -28.57
N ASP A 897 -24.55 37.70 -27.54
CA ASP A 897 -23.46 36.71 -27.50
C ASP A 897 -23.64 35.59 -28.54
N GLY A 898 -24.86 35.15 -28.82
CA GLY A 898 -25.17 34.09 -29.80
C GLY A 898 -24.85 34.42 -31.25
N VAL A 899 -24.53 35.69 -31.56
CA VAL A 899 -24.05 36.14 -32.87
C VAL A 899 -22.67 36.82 -32.82
N ALA A 900 -22.01 36.84 -31.65
CA ALA A 900 -20.76 37.57 -31.40
C ALA A 900 -19.48 36.78 -31.75
N GLU A 901 -19.49 36.14 -32.92
CA GLU A 901 -18.37 35.35 -33.42
C GLU A 901 -18.39 35.20 -34.94
N THR A 902 -17.25 34.81 -35.51
CA THR A 902 -17.08 34.65 -36.97
C THR A 902 -18.01 33.60 -37.59
N GLY A 903 -18.58 32.69 -36.78
CA GLY A 903 -19.61 31.74 -37.20
C GLY A 903 -20.85 32.41 -37.82
N LEU A 904 -21.19 33.64 -37.40
CA LEU A 904 -22.24 34.44 -38.02
C LEU A 904 -21.92 34.70 -39.50
N CYS A 905 -20.75 35.28 -39.77
CA CYS A 905 -20.32 35.58 -41.15
C CYS A 905 -20.10 34.31 -41.98
N ALA A 906 -19.58 33.24 -41.37
CA ALA A 906 -19.34 31.96 -42.03
C ALA A 906 -20.65 31.28 -42.49
N SER A 907 -21.76 31.60 -41.84
CA SER A 907 -23.11 31.10 -42.18
C SER A 907 -23.80 31.92 -43.28
N MET A 908 -23.22 33.03 -43.72
CA MET A 908 -23.76 33.87 -44.80
C MET A 908 -23.31 33.39 -46.18
N ALA A 909 -24.17 33.52 -47.18
CA ALA A 909 -23.81 33.40 -48.58
C ALA A 909 -22.88 34.54 -49.05
N THR A 910 -22.98 35.73 -48.45
CA THR A 910 -22.10 36.88 -48.74
C THR A 910 -21.46 37.42 -47.46
N VAL A 911 -20.20 37.02 -47.21
CA VAL A 911 -19.43 37.38 -46.00
C VAL A 911 -19.38 38.89 -45.73
N ASP A 912 -19.25 39.72 -46.78
CA ASP A 912 -19.20 41.18 -46.65
C ASP A 912 -20.46 41.78 -45.98
N THR A 913 -21.57 41.05 -45.94
CA THR A 913 -22.84 41.51 -45.34
C THR A 913 -22.76 41.65 -43.83
N CYS A 914 -21.85 40.92 -43.16
CA CYS A 914 -21.67 41.05 -41.72
C CYS A 914 -20.80 42.25 -41.33
N ALA A 915 -20.11 42.89 -42.28
CA ALA A 915 -19.20 43.99 -41.98
C ALA A 915 -19.93 45.16 -41.30
N GLY A 916 -19.40 45.61 -40.17
CA GLY A 916 -19.95 46.72 -39.38
C GLY A 916 -21.05 46.32 -38.40
N ILE A 917 -21.44 45.04 -38.31
CA ILE A 917 -22.29 44.56 -37.21
C ILE A 917 -21.50 44.69 -35.90
N VAL A 918 -22.18 45.16 -34.85
CA VAL A 918 -21.62 45.27 -33.49
C VAL A 918 -22.28 44.22 -32.61
N ALA A 919 -21.54 43.44 -31.84
CA ALA A 919 -22.14 42.49 -30.89
C ALA A 919 -21.42 42.49 -29.55
N THR A 920 -22.11 42.08 -28.50
CA THR A 920 -21.52 41.90 -27.17
C THR A 920 -21.40 40.43 -26.81
N LYS A 921 -20.32 40.06 -26.14
CA LYS A 921 -20.15 38.74 -25.50
C LYS A 921 -19.35 38.87 -24.21
N PRO A 922 -19.41 37.89 -23.29
CA PRO A 922 -18.54 37.89 -22.12
C PRO A 922 -17.09 38.13 -22.51
N ALA A 923 -16.42 39.04 -21.80
CA ALA A 923 -15.03 39.35 -22.08
C ALA A 923 -14.10 38.22 -21.65
N SER A 924 -13.05 38.00 -22.45
CA SER A 924 -11.97 37.10 -22.06
C SER A 924 -11.25 37.60 -20.81
N ALA A 925 -10.61 36.68 -20.11
CA ALA A 925 -9.78 37.01 -18.96
C ALA A 925 -8.73 38.08 -19.31
N THR A 926 -8.45 38.96 -18.35
CA THR A 926 -7.11 39.61 -18.34
C THR A 926 -6.07 38.48 -18.32
N PRO A 927 -5.04 38.51 -19.20
CA PRO A 927 -4.06 37.43 -19.28
C PRO A 927 -3.50 37.07 -17.91
N ASN A 928 -3.63 35.79 -17.57
CA ASN A 928 -3.15 35.17 -16.35
C ASN A 928 -2.51 33.83 -16.71
N GLU A 929 -1.80 33.21 -15.77
CA GLU A 929 -1.06 31.97 -16.03
C GLU A 929 -1.93 30.88 -16.66
N ARG A 930 -3.13 30.65 -16.11
CA ARG A 930 -4.08 29.64 -16.59
C ARG A 930 -4.66 29.97 -17.96
N SER A 931 -5.05 31.23 -18.19
CA SER A 931 -5.59 31.63 -19.50
C SER A 931 -4.52 31.56 -20.59
N MET A 932 -3.26 31.89 -20.28
CA MET A 932 -2.15 31.75 -21.22
C MET A 932 -1.84 30.28 -21.52
N ALA A 933 -1.78 29.41 -20.50
CA ALA A 933 -1.57 27.98 -20.67
C ALA A 933 -2.70 27.33 -21.48
N PHE A 934 -3.96 27.61 -21.10
CA PHE A 934 -5.12 27.13 -21.83
C PHE A 934 -5.10 27.58 -23.29
N ASN A 935 -4.84 28.86 -23.56
CA ASN A 935 -4.78 29.38 -24.93
C ASN A 935 -3.67 28.71 -25.78
N ALA A 936 -2.53 28.36 -25.17
CA ALA A 936 -1.47 27.65 -25.87
C ALA A 936 -1.89 26.21 -26.23
N VAL A 937 -2.45 25.47 -25.26
CA VAL A 937 -2.89 24.08 -25.47
C VAL A 937 -4.11 24.02 -26.41
N CYS A 938 -5.14 24.81 -26.12
CA CYS A 938 -6.35 24.91 -26.93
C CYS A 938 -6.04 25.39 -28.37
N GLY A 939 -5.11 26.34 -28.53
CA GLY A 939 -4.68 26.84 -29.84
C GLY A 939 -3.95 25.79 -30.70
N ALA A 940 -3.37 24.75 -30.08
CA ALA A 940 -2.77 23.62 -30.79
C ALA A 940 -3.80 22.56 -31.23
N ILE A 941 -5.02 22.61 -30.68
CA ILE A 941 -6.12 21.69 -30.99
C ILE A 941 -7.11 22.37 -31.95
N PRO A 942 -7.22 21.92 -33.22
CA PRO A 942 -8.06 22.59 -34.21
C PRO A 942 -9.52 22.80 -33.79
N ASP A 943 -10.10 21.83 -33.08
CA ASP A 943 -11.49 21.90 -32.61
C ASP A 943 -11.69 22.89 -31.46
N CYS A 944 -10.66 23.11 -30.63
CA CYS A 944 -10.72 24.04 -29.51
C CYS A 944 -10.43 25.48 -29.95
N ALA A 945 -9.52 25.65 -30.91
CA ALA A 945 -9.08 26.94 -31.41
C ALA A 945 -10.24 27.78 -31.97
N GLY A 946 -10.49 28.93 -31.36
CA GLY A 946 -11.44 29.94 -31.88
C GLY A 946 -12.92 29.63 -31.64
N GLY A 947 -13.27 28.61 -30.84
CA GLY A 947 -14.64 28.37 -30.39
C GLY A 947 -15.09 29.38 -29.32
N ILE A 948 -16.35 29.80 -29.36
CA ILE A 948 -16.99 30.50 -28.24
C ILE A 948 -17.10 29.57 -27.03
N TYR A 949 -17.09 30.11 -25.80
CA TYR A 949 -17.28 29.36 -24.54
C TYR A 949 -16.33 28.18 -24.26
N THR A 950 -15.21 28.04 -24.97
CA THR A 950 -14.25 26.94 -24.72
C THR A 950 -13.50 27.12 -23.42
N ALA A 951 -13.06 28.34 -23.09
CA ALA A 951 -12.41 28.65 -21.82
C ALA A 951 -13.36 28.44 -20.62
N GLU A 952 -14.65 28.71 -20.81
CA GLU A 952 -15.71 28.50 -19.84
C GLU A 952 -16.02 27.00 -19.64
N ALA A 953 -16.03 26.21 -20.70
CA ALA A 953 -16.17 24.75 -20.60
C ALA A 953 -15.01 24.14 -19.82
N PHE A 954 -13.79 24.62 -20.07
CA PHE A 954 -12.60 24.28 -19.29
C PHE A 954 -12.75 24.67 -17.82
N ASP A 955 -13.10 25.93 -17.52
CA ASP A 955 -13.22 26.43 -16.15
C ASP A 955 -14.30 25.70 -15.35
N ALA A 956 -15.47 25.44 -15.96
CA ALA A 956 -16.55 24.70 -15.31
C ALA A 956 -16.12 23.28 -14.92
N MET A 957 -15.37 22.61 -15.81
CA MET A 957 -14.83 21.27 -15.54
C MET A 957 -13.78 21.30 -14.42
N ILE A 958 -12.83 22.26 -14.46
CA ILE A 958 -11.83 22.40 -13.40
C ILE A 958 -12.49 22.71 -12.05
N ILE A 959 -13.45 23.64 -11.98
CA ILE A 959 -14.15 23.98 -10.73
C ILE A 959 -14.85 22.74 -10.15
N MET A 960 -15.46 21.89 -11.00
CA MET A 960 -16.05 20.63 -10.57
C MET A 960 -14.99 19.69 -9.96
N GLY A 961 -13.85 19.50 -10.61
CA GLY A 961 -12.76 18.67 -10.09
C GLY A 961 -12.19 19.18 -8.78
N TYR A 962 -11.90 20.47 -8.67
CA TYR A 962 -11.43 21.09 -7.43
C TYR A 962 -12.46 20.96 -6.30
N ALA A 963 -13.76 21.00 -6.60
CA ALA A 963 -14.80 20.76 -5.60
C ALA A 963 -14.80 19.30 -5.11
N VAL A 964 -14.53 18.34 -5.99
CA VAL A 964 -14.34 16.93 -5.60
C VAL A 964 -13.11 16.77 -4.70
N PHE A 965 -11.97 17.36 -5.08
CA PHE A 965 -10.76 17.35 -4.24
C PHE A 965 -10.99 17.98 -2.87
N ALA A 966 -11.68 19.13 -2.82
CA ALA A 966 -12.05 19.77 -1.56
C ALA A 966 -12.91 18.84 -0.69
N GLY A 967 -13.75 18.01 -1.32
CA GLY A 967 -14.56 17.00 -0.64
C GLY A 967 -13.73 15.95 0.10
N ALA A 968 -12.61 15.50 -0.46
CA ALA A 968 -11.71 14.54 0.18
C ALA A 968 -11.11 15.07 1.49
N SER A 969 -10.93 16.39 1.60
CA SER A 969 -10.43 17.06 2.81
C SER A 969 -11.54 17.60 3.74
N SER A 970 -12.81 17.41 3.36
CA SER A 970 -13.97 17.95 4.08
C SER A 970 -14.62 16.89 4.98
N PRO A 971 -15.40 17.29 6.01
CA PRO A 971 -16.18 16.34 6.80
C PRO A 971 -17.06 15.45 5.93
N GLU A 972 -17.11 14.16 6.27
CA GLU A 972 -17.92 13.17 5.55
C GLU A 972 -19.37 13.65 5.37
N GLY A 973 -19.90 13.51 4.16
CA GLY A 973 -21.25 13.95 3.80
C GLY A 973 -21.39 15.44 3.48
N THR A 974 -20.29 16.20 3.38
CA THR A 974 -20.35 17.59 2.89
C THR A 974 -20.90 17.63 1.45
N PRO A 975 -22.01 18.34 1.19
CA PRO A 975 -22.60 18.40 -0.15
C PRO A 975 -21.66 19.05 -1.17
N LEU A 976 -21.48 18.41 -2.34
CA LEU A 976 -20.63 18.93 -3.42
C LEU A 976 -21.04 20.33 -3.90
N GLY A 977 -22.34 20.66 -3.88
CA GLY A 977 -22.82 22.01 -4.19
C GLY A 977 -22.25 23.10 -3.28
N LEU A 978 -22.05 22.81 -1.98
CA LEU A 978 -21.40 23.76 -1.07
C LEU A 978 -19.93 23.94 -1.42
N LEU A 979 -19.25 22.86 -1.81
CA LEU A 979 -17.85 22.88 -2.20
C LEU A 979 -17.63 23.63 -3.51
N ILE A 980 -18.51 23.45 -4.50
CA ILE A 980 -18.50 24.25 -5.74
C ILE A 980 -18.63 25.74 -5.41
N GLY A 981 -19.60 26.09 -4.55
CA GLY A 981 -19.80 27.48 -4.11
C GLY A 981 -18.58 28.06 -3.40
N ALA A 982 -17.85 27.26 -2.62
CA ALA A 982 -16.64 27.67 -1.91
C ALA A 982 -15.42 27.77 -2.83
N VAL A 983 -15.17 26.76 -3.68
CA VAL A 983 -14.08 26.73 -4.66
C VAL A 983 -14.20 27.90 -5.63
N GLY A 984 -15.42 28.21 -6.07
CA GLY A 984 -15.67 29.30 -7.00
C GLY A 984 -15.54 30.71 -6.39
N GLN A 985 -15.13 30.88 -5.13
CA GLN A 985 -14.90 32.21 -4.56
C GLN A 985 -13.51 32.76 -4.96
N GLY A 986 -13.47 33.66 -5.93
CA GLY A 986 -12.22 34.26 -6.42
C GLY A 986 -11.36 33.30 -7.24
N PHE A 987 -11.98 32.28 -7.82
CA PHE A 987 -11.29 31.27 -8.63
C PHE A 987 -10.72 31.91 -9.90
N VAL A 988 -9.41 31.79 -10.12
CA VAL A 988 -8.74 32.33 -11.30
C VAL A 988 -8.79 31.29 -12.42
N GLY A 989 -9.70 31.48 -13.37
CA GLY A 989 -9.92 30.62 -14.53
C GLY A 989 -9.28 31.10 -15.83
N ALA A 990 -9.38 30.27 -16.87
CA ALA A 990 -9.02 30.59 -18.24
C ALA A 990 -9.95 31.66 -18.86
N SER A 991 -11.25 31.66 -18.53
CA SER A 991 -12.20 32.70 -18.97
C SER A 991 -12.23 33.92 -18.05
N GLY A 992 -11.66 33.80 -16.85
CA GLY A 992 -11.32 34.92 -15.97
C GLY A 992 -11.58 34.60 -14.50
N VAL A 993 -11.80 35.62 -13.68
CA VAL A 993 -12.00 35.40 -12.24
C VAL A 993 -13.46 35.13 -11.95
N HIS A 994 -13.74 33.97 -11.36
CA HIS A 994 -15.09 33.55 -10.99
C HIS A 994 -15.35 33.83 -9.51
N THR A 995 -16.54 34.31 -9.18
CA THR A 995 -17.02 34.49 -7.81
C THR A 995 -18.51 34.19 -7.78
N PHE A 996 -18.88 33.00 -7.29
CA PHE A 996 -20.28 32.60 -7.24
C PHE A 996 -21.05 33.40 -6.19
N GLY A 997 -22.15 34.01 -6.62
CA GLY A 997 -23.16 34.55 -5.73
C GLY A 997 -23.94 33.45 -5.00
N ALA A 998 -24.76 33.85 -4.04
CA ALA A 998 -25.61 32.90 -3.29
C ALA A 998 -26.59 32.10 -4.17
N ASN A 999 -26.85 32.60 -5.38
CA ASN A 999 -27.69 31.96 -6.39
C ASN A 999 -26.90 31.21 -7.47
N GLY A 1000 -25.58 31.05 -7.32
CA GLY A 1000 -24.72 30.34 -8.27
C GLY A 1000 -24.28 31.13 -9.50
N ASP A 1001 -24.68 32.40 -9.62
CA ASP A 1001 -24.26 33.29 -10.71
C ASP A 1001 -22.86 33.84 -10.52
N VAL A 1002 -22.23 34.24 -11.63
CA VAL A 1002 -21.03 35.09 -11.63
C VAL A 1002 -21.35 36.50 -12.13
N GLY A 1003 -20.62 37.49 -11.61
CA GLY A 1003 -20.69 38.87 -12.11
C GLY A 1003 -20.03 39.08 -13.48
N GLY A 1004 -19.12 38.18 -13.87
CA GLY A 1004 -18.33 38.30 -15.10
C GLY A 1004 -17.17 39.29 -15.04
N ASN A 1005 -16.41 39.35 -16.13
CA ASN A 1005 -15.26 40.25 -16.31
C ASN A 1005 -15.60 41.46 -17.21
N GLY A 1006 -16.89 41.84 -17.27
CA GLY A 1006 -17.42 42.74 -18.29
C GLY A 1006 -17.69 42.05 -19.62
N TYR A 1007 -18.00 42.85 -20.65
CA TYR A 1007 -18.33 42.36 -21.99
C TYR A 1007 -17.40 42.94 -23.05
N CYS A 1008 -16.88 42.07 -23.90
CA CYS A 1008 -16.30 42.49 -25.16
C CYS A 1008 -17.41 43.12 -26.02
N VAL A 1009 -17.16 44.31 -26.55
CA VAL A 1009 -17.97 44.94 -27.59
C VAL A 1009 -17.17 44.84 -28.88
N GLY A 1010 -17.56 43.89 -29.73
CA GLY A 1010 -16.83 43.56 -30.94
C GLY A 1010 -17.48 44.09 -32.21
N ASP A 1011 -16.64 44.51 -33.15
CA ASP A 1011 -17.03 44.91 -34.49
C ASP A 1011 -16.68 43.79 -35.47
N PHE A 1012 -17.61 43.47 -36.37
CA PHE A 1012 -17.31 42.60 -37.50
C PHE A 1012 -16.58 43.38 -38.59
N THR A 1013 -15.38 42.93 -38.95
CA THR A 1013 -14.66 43.48 -40.11
C THR A 1013 -14.43 42.39 -41.14
N VAL A 1014 -14.39 42.77 -42.42
CA VAL A 1014 -14.10 41.85 -43.52
C VAL A 1014 -12.95 42.41 -44.34
N THR A 1015 -11.85 41.65 -44.39
CA THR A 1015 -10.65 42.01 -45.15
C THR A 1015 -10.30 40.87 -46.09
N ASP A 1016 -10.20 41.16 -47.40
CA ASP A 1016 -9.89 40.17 -48.44
C ASP A 1016 -10.79 38.90 -48.42
N GLY A 1017 -12.06 39.07 -48.01
CA GLY A 1017 -13.05 37.98 -47.93
C GLY A 1017 -12.96 37.13 -46.65
N ALA A 1018 -12.08 37.47 -45.70
CA ALA A 1018 -12.02 36.88 -44.37
C ALA A 1018 -12.69 37.81 -43.35
N ALA A 1019 -13.66 37.28 -42.60
CA ALA A 1019 -14.29 38.00 -41.51
C ALA A 1019 -13.49 37.84 -40.20
N SER A 1020 -13.42 38.90 -39.42
CA SER A 1020 -12.99 38.90 -38.02
C SER A 1020 -14.10 39.46 -37.14
N PHE A 1021 -14.09 39.04 -35.87
CA PHE A 1021 -14.87 39.67 -34.80
C PHE A 1021 -13.88 40.24 -33.79
N ASP A 1022 -13.69 41.56 -33.84
CA ASP A 1022 -12.61 42.23 -33.12
C ASP A 1022 -13.13 42.94 -31.88
N CYS A 1023 -12.75 42.44 -30.70
CA CYS A 1023 -13.07 43.02 -29.39
C CYS A 1023 -12.31 44.33 -29.13
N ASN A 1024 -12.65 45.38 -29.86
CA ASN A 1024 -11.94 46.67 -29.83
C ASN A 1024 -12.40 47.61 -28.72
N ARG A 1025 -13.57 47.35 -28.14
CA ARG A 1025 -14.17 48.12 -27.05
C ARG A 1025 -14.59 47.18 -25.92
N HIS A 1026 -14.69 47.74 -24.72
CA HIS A 1026 -15.06 46.96 -23.54
C HIS A 1026 -16.16 47.65 -22.74
N ALA A 1027 -17.18 46.88 -22.37
CA ALA A 1027 -18.30 47.33 -21.55
C ALA A 1027 -18.16 46.78 -20.13
N ASP A 1028 -17.69 47.64 -19.23
CA ASP A 1028 -17.54 47.35 -17.81
C ASP A 1028 -18.85 47.63 -17.08
N VAL A 1029 -19.44 46.58 -16.50
CA VAL A 1029 -20.67 46.71 -15.70
C VAL A 1029 -20.30 46.77 -14.22
N ALA A 1030 -20.52 47.91 -13.59
CA ALA A 1030 -20.29 48.08 -12.17
C ALA A 1030 -21.36 47.34 -11.33
N ALA A 1031 -21.06 47.09 -10.07
CA ALA A 1031 -21.96 46.40 -9.14
C ALA A 1031 -23.32 47.12 -8.92
N ASP A 1032 -23.40 48.42 -9.22
CA ASP A 1032 -24.64 49.20 -9.17
C ASP A 1032 -25.44 49.17 -10.49
N GLY A 1033 -24.98 48.39 -11.48
CA GLY A 1033 -25.58 48.24 -12.80
C GLY A 1033 -25.20 49.34 -13.79
N THR A 1034 -24.29 50.25 -13.45
CA THR A 1034 -23.80 51.26 -14.40
C THR A 1034 -22.78 50.66 -15.37
N THR A 1035 -22.99 50.84 -16.67
CA THR A 1035 -22.05 50.40 -17.71
C THR A 1035 -21.14 51.55 -18.14
N THR A 1036 -19.84 51.29 -18.22
CA THR A 1036 -18.87 52.19 -18.87
C THR A 1036 -18.33 51.53 -20.12
N ILE A 1037 -18.41 52.22 -21.26
CA ILE A 1037 -17.85 51.75 -22.53
C ILE A 1037 -16.51 52.46 -22.74
N SER A 1038 -15.44 51.69 -22.91
CA SER A 1038 -14.06 52.18 -23.10
C SER A 1038 -13.44 51.78 -24.42
#